data_AF-A0A956FZG2-F1
#
_entry.id   AF-A0A956FZG2-F1
#
_cell.length_a   1.000
_cell.length_b   1.000
_cell.length_c   1.000
_cell.angle_alpha   90.00
_cell.angle_beta   90.00
_cell.angle_gamma   90.00
#
_symmetry.space_group_name_H-M   'P 1'
#
loop_
_entity.id
_entity.type
_entity.pdbx_description
1 polymer ?
#
loop_
_entity_poly.entity_id
_entity_poly.type
_entity_poly.pdbx_seq_one_letter_code
_entity_poly.pdbx_strand_id
1 'polypeptide(L)'
;MTRRGSRTAAPIAALIAIAGLVGCTGEDPPPELAKDIYGPMGTIRPDATDEQRETFTRGEAVAKHRFTAAEGLGPLVNVSFCAACHEKPVFGGSAGRYRDFYLTATKLEDGGVIAGEHGGVLTAYGLSGAKLRPDLQEGVNVITHRNPIPFFGVGLLAELPEKSILKYADPDDEDGDGISGRPNFDRGFVGRFGRKAQTVSIEGFIRGPLNNHLGITSDPLSEEQKAKLPVPSDSGSATNTRQAAAPDEPLTDSDDVADPELASEDLFDLVSWAMLLAAPEPAEPTPASERGEAVFAEVRCDACHVPALEGPRGLLPVYSDLLLHNMGDELADGLEMGVAKGDEFRTAPLWGITAVGPYLHDGRADTLDDAIRMHGGEAADVRDAYVDLDDAARADLITFLESLGGLEQRTSGLLPPDAPIPADDEPGAPIGLTDDADRGRWLAGRALFDRDTTLEHGLGPFFNGDSCRACHFDPVIGGAGPLDVNVMRHGTRDPEDAFVAPEYGTIISKLSIPGLPRREATSAHNVLEPRQTPTTLGLGVIESIADDDILALADPDDLDADGIRGVPFILGDGRLGRFGWKASIPSVVEFVRDALSNELGLTVPAIDGLTFGFLSDDDSYADPEVSLEEHDALAFYIEHLAPPRPNAEVPGGIEVFEAVGCDLCHVPELPGGDGPVPLFSDLLLHDVAANGYFGVPDGMADERSFRTAPLWGLSTSAPYMHDGSAGTIEAAILAHDGEAAAVRSAFEALSSADQGLLLEFLGSL
;
A
#
# COMPACT_ATOMS: atom_id res chain seq x y z
N MET A 1 27.11 30.93 15.32
CA MET A 1 27.80 31.96 14.51
C MET A 1 28.87 31.28 13.66
N THR A 2 28.50 30.81 12.48
CA THR A 2 29.40 30.47 11.36
C THR A 2 28.50 30.39 10.12
N ARG A 3 28.54 31.46 9.33
CA ARG A 3 27.80 31.61 8.07
C ARG A 3 28.26 30.54 7.08
N ARG A 4 27.36 29.64 6.65
CA ARG A 4 27.51 28.94 5.36
C ARG A 4 26.92 29.84 4.29
N GLY A 5 27.71 30.07 3.24
CA GLY A 5 27.43 31.01 2.18
C GLY A 5 26.23 30.61 1.33
N SER A 6 25.47 31.62 0.94
CA SER A 6 24.57 31.61 -0.21
C SER A 6 25.28 30.98 -1.41
N ARG A 7 24.78 29.82 -1.85
CA ARG A 7 25.02 29.31 -3.19
C ARG A 7 24.10 30.10 -4.12
N THR A 8 24.71 30.82 -5.04
CA THR A 8 24.06 31.46 -6.17
C THR A 8 23.46 30.38 -7.07
N ALA A 9 22.15 30.45 -7.31
CA ALA A 9 21.48 29.71 -8.37
C ALA A 9 22.18 29.96 -9.72
N ALA A 10 22.59 28.90 -10.40
CA ALA A 10 22.95 28.93 -11.81
C ALA A 10 21.65 28.84 -12.64
N PRO A 11 21.57 29.48 -13.82
CA PRO A 11 20.35 29.44 -14.61
C PRO A 11 20.24 28.08 -15.31
N ILE A 12 19.13 27.38 -15.08
CA ILE A 12 18.63 26.32 -15.95
C ILE A 12 18.34 26.97 -17.30
N ALA A 13 19.28 26.86 -18.24
CA ALA A 13 19.05 27.17 -19.63
C ALA A 13 18.85 25.85 -20.38
N ALA A 14 17.68 25.24 -20.17
CA ALA A 14 17.16 24.23 -21.06
C ALA A 14 16.99 24.87 -22.44
N LEU A 15 17.61 24.29 -23.45
CA LEU A 15 17.61 24.78 -24.82
C LEU A 15 16.27 24.41 -25.45
N ILE A 16 15.18 25.07 -25.05
CA ILE A 16 13.89 25.00 -25.74
C ILE A 16 14.10 25.66 -27.11
N ALA A 17 14.45 24.86 -28.12
CA ALA A 17 14.63 25.30 -29.49
C ALA A 17 13.26 25.57 -30.12
N ILE A 18 12.70 26.76 -29.87
CA ILE A 18 11.54 27.24 -30.62
C ILE A 18 12.01 27.58 -32.04
N ALA A 19 11.76 26.67 -33.00
CA ALA A 19 11.94 26.95 -34.42
C ALA A 19 10.83 27.88 -34.94
N GLY A 20 10.95 29.17 -34.64
CA GLY A 20 10.08 30.22 -35.17
C GLY A 20 10.56 30.71 -36.55
N LEU A 21 9.99 30.19 -37.62
CA LEU A 21 10.05 30.80 -38.95
C LEU A 21 8.70 31.46 -39.25
N VAL A 22 8.67 32.80 -39.11
CA VAL A 22 7.98 33.83 -39.94
C VAL A 22 7.60 35.00 -39.04
N GLY A 23 8.13 36.19 -39.38
CA GLY A 23 8.09 37.36 -38.54
C GLY A 23 6.69 37.96 -38.31
N CYS A 24 6.39 38.22 -37.05
CA CYS A 24 5.42 39.19 -36.58
C CYS A 24 6.10 40.11 -35.56
N THR A 25 6.20 41.40 -35.87
CA THR A 25 6.76 42.41 -34.98
C THR A 25 5.75 42.77 -33.90
N GLY A 26 5.85 42.11 -32.75
CA GLY A 26 5.05 42.39 -31.56
C GLY A 26 4.94 41.15 -30.69
N GLU A 27 6.05 40.68 -30.14
CA GLU A 27 6.05 39.53 -29.23
C GLU A 27 6.52 40.02 -27.86
N ASP A 28 5.67 39.81 -26.86
CA ASP A 28 6.09 39.75 -25.47
C ASP A 28 7.30 38.78 -25.37
N PRO A 29 8.25 38.99 -24.44
CA PRO A 29 9.38 38.08 -24.29
C PRO A 29 8.87 36.64 -24.11
N PRO A 30 9.56 35.64 -24.68
CA PRO A 30 9.14 34.25 -24.53
C PRO A 30 9.01 33.92 -23.03
N PRO A 31 8.00 33.12 -22.64
CA PRO A 31 7.76 32.82 -21.24
C PRO A 31 9.00 32.17 -20.61
N GLU A 32 9.43 32.69 -19.46
CA GLU A 32 10.52 32.10 -18.68
C GLU A 32 10.07 30.77 -18.05
N LEU A 33 11.02 29.89 -17.72
CA LEU A 33 10.74 28.72 -16.87
C LEU A 33 10.22 29.16 -15.51
N ALA A 34 9.22 28.45 -15.00
CA ALA A 34 8.68 28.70 -13.67
C ALA A 34 9.79 28.52 -12.61
N LYS A 35 9.87 29.49 -11.69
CA LYS A 35 10.86 29.53 -10.61
C LYS A 35 10.23 29.06 -9.30
N ASP A 36 11.07 28.53 -8.41
CA ASP A 36 10.69 28.16 -7.03
C ASP A 36 9.56 27.12 -6.94
N ILE A 37 9.47 26.23 -7.94
CA ILE A 37 8.47 25.14 -8.01
C ILE A 37 9.02 23.77 -7.58
N TYR A 38 10.35 23.63 -7.57
CA TYR A 38 11.03 22.36 -7.34
C TYR A 38 11.47 22.17 -5.89
N GLY A 39 11.56 20.91 -5.48
CA GLY A 39 12.24 20.49 -4.26
C GLY A 39 12.47 18.98 -4.26
N PRO A 40 13.12 18.45 -3.21
CA PRO A 40 13.12 17.02 -2.96
C PRO A 40 11.68 16.48 -2.93
N MET A 41 11.44 15.28 -3.45
CA MET A 41 10.11 14.67 -3.44
C MET A 41 9.54 14.62 -2.03
N GLY A 42 8.22 14.80 -1.90
CA GLY A 42 7.50 14.86 -0.63
C GLY A 42 7.64 16.19 0.11
N THR A 43 8.49 17.11 -0.34
CA THR A 43 8.64 18.41 0.30
C THR A 43 7.64 19.44 -0.20
N ILE A 44 7.33 20.41 0.66
CA ILE A 44 6.51 21.56 0.31
C ILE A 44 7.26 22.49 -0.65
N ARG A 45 6.52 23.11 -1.58
CA ARG A 45 7.05 24.12 -2.50
C ARG A 45 7.83 25.24 -1.78
N PRO A 46 8.98 25.69 -2.34
CA PRO A 46 9.76 26.77 -1.75
C PRO A 46 9.02 28.09 -1.61
N ASP A 47 8.07 28.39 -2.52
CA ASP A 47 7.31 29.64 -2.55
C ASP A 47 6.13 29.69 -1.56
N ALA A 48 5.88 28.61 -0.80
CA ALA A 48 4.81 28.55 0.19
C ALA A 48 4.98 29.60 1.31
N THR A 49 3.89 30.27 1.68
CA THR A 49 3.83 31.20 2.81
C THR A 49 3.95 30.47 4.16
N ASP A 50 4.20 31.21 5.24
CA ASP A 50 4.26 30.61 6.59
C ASP A 50 2.93 29.92 6.97
N GLU A 51 1.79 30.54 6.66
CA GLU A 51 0.46 29.98 6.86
C GLU A 51 0.23 28.69 6.03
N GLN A 52 0.73 28.67 4.79
CA GLN A 52 0.67 27.48 3.94
C GLN A 52 1.56 26.35 4.47
N ARG A 53 2.72 26.65 5.09
CA ARG A 53 3.57 25.63 5.73
C ARG A 53 2.91 24.98 6.94
N GLU A 54 2.24 25.79 7.76
CA GLU A 54 1.45 25.27 8.89
C GLU A 54 0.31 24.37 8.40
N THR A 55 -0.43 24.83 7.38
CA THR A 55 -1.50 24.07 6.71
C THR A 55 -0.99 22.76 6.11
N PHE A 56 0.16 22.80 5.41
CA PHE A 56 0.81 21.62 4.86
C PHE A 56 1.14 20.59 5.95
N THR A 57 1.63 21.05 7.11
CA THR A 57 1.99 20.15 8.23
C THR A 57 0.75 19.47 8.81
N ARG A 58 -0.36 20.20 8.95
CA ARG A 58 -1.64 19.63 9.41
C ARG A 58 -2.21 18.65 8.38
N GLY A 59 -2.19 19.01 7.10
CA GLY A 59 -2.68 18.14 6.02
C GLY A 59 -1.86 16.86 5.88
N GLU A 60 -0.54 16.93 6.09
CA GLU A 60 0.31 15.74 6.15
C GLU A 60 -0.09 14.81 7.30
N ALA A 61 -0.43 15.37 8.47
CA ALA A 61 -0.91 14.59 9.61
C ALA A 61 -2.26 13.91 9.32
N VAL A 62 -3.21 14.63 8.70
CA VAL A 62 -4.49 14.06 8.26
C VAL A 62 -4.27 12.90 7.29
N ALA A 63 -3.36 13.07 6.33
CA ALA A 63 -3.12 12.04 5.31
C ALA A 63 -2.41 10.78 5.85
N LYS A 64 -1.69 10.91 6.97
CA LYS A 64 -1.05 9.79 7.69
C LYS A 64 -1.93 9.21 8.79
N HIS A 65 -3.06 9.84 9.10
CA HIS A 65 -4.00 9.35 10.11
C HIS A 65 -4.62 8.03 9.66
N ARG A 66 -4.54 7.01 10.51
CA ARG A 66 -5.17 5.71 10.28
C ARG A 66 -6.53 5.70 10.92
N PHE A 67 -7.56 5.66 10.09
CA PHE A 67 -8.93 5.55 10.56
C PHE A 67 -9.18 4.15 11.10
N THR A 68 -9.90 4.08 12.20
CA THR A 68 -10.43 2.85 12.79
C THR A 68 -11.92 2.70 12.48
N ALA A 69 -12.48 1.51 12.64
CA ALA A 69 -13.93 1.32 12.48
C ALA A 69 -14.75 2.20 13.45
N ALA A 70 -14.20 2.54 14.61
CA ALA A 70 -14.83 3.46 15.57
C ALA A 70 -14.81 4.93 15.11
N GLU A 71 -13.94 5.28 14.17
CA GLU A 71 -13.84 6.59 13.54
C GLU A 71 -14.54 6.65 12.17
N GLY A 72 -15.22 5.56 11.76
CA GLY A 72 -15.96 5.49 10.49
C GLY A 72 -15.24 4.80 9.34
N LEU A 73 -14.14 4.09 9.61
CA LEU A 73 -13.51 3.28 8.55
C LEU A 73 -14.50 2.20 8.09
N GLY A 74 -14.97 2.28 6.84
CA GLY A 74 -15.90 1.32 6.26
C GLY A 74 -17.18 1.96 5.72
N PRO A 75 -18.23 1.17 5.43
CA PRO A 75 -18.31 -0.28 5.65
C PRO A 75 -17.51 -1.11 4.65
N LEU A 76 -17.01 -0.55 3.54
CA LEU A 76 -16.23 -1.28 2.53
C LEU A 76 -14.91 -0.58 2.25
N VAL A 77 -13.78 -1.30 2.35
CA VAL A 77 -12.45 -0.69 2.30
C VAL A 77 -11.41 -1.49 1.51
N ASN A 78 -10.39 -0.76 1.05
CA ASN A 78 -9.14 -1.29 0.49
C ASN A 78 -7.91 -0.87 1.30
N VAL A 79 -7.98 0.30 1.96
CA VAL A 79 -6.93 0.89 2.80
C VAL A 79 -7.53 1.59 4.02
N SER A 80 -6.72 1.82 5.05
CA SER A 80 -7.15 2.53 6.28
C SER A 80 -6.67 3.99 6.37
N PHE A 81 -5.84 4.44 5.44
CA PHE A 81 -5.28 5.81 5.39
C PHE A 81 -4.73 6.14 4.00
N CYS A 82 -4.58 7.44 3.70
CA CYS A 82 -4.10 7.90 2.39
C CYS A 82 -2.64 7.49 2.14
N ALA A 83 -1.76 7.59 3.15
CA ALA A 83 -0.35 7.29 2.96
C ALA A 83 -0.06 5.83 2.57
N ALA A 84 -0.97 4.90 2.84
CA ALA A 84 -0.85 3.50 2.43
C ALA A 84 -0.69 3.32 0.91
N CYS A 85 -1.32 4.17 0.10
CA CYS A 85 -1.23 4.12 -1.37
C CYS A 85 -0.25 5.14 -1.97
N HIS A 86 0.32 6.03 -1.14
CA HIS A 86 1.10 7.19 -1.59
C HIS A 86 2.43 7.30 -0.85
N GLU A 87 3.07 6.18 -0.56
CA GLU A 87 4.25 6.05 0.30
C GLU A 87 5.58 6.00 -0.46
N LYS A 88 5.58 5.67 -1.75
CA LYS A 88 6.79 5.35 -2.53
C LYS A 88 7.09 6.42 -3.60
N PRO A 89 8.30 6.98 -3.67
CA PRO A 89 9.49 6.65 -2.85
C PRO A 89 9.47 7.32 -1.47
N VAL A 90 8.62 8.32 -1.33
CA VAL A 90 8.34 9.07 -0.11
C VAL A 90 6.87 9.44 -0.12
N PHE A 91 6.37 9.90 1.01
CA PHE A 91 4.98 10.28 1.13
C PHE A 91 4.56 11.36 0.10
N GLY A 92 3.42 11.14 -0.57
CA GLY A 92 2.96 11.88 -1.75
C GLY A 92 3.32 11.22 -3.09
N GLY A 93 4.01 10.08 -3.08
CA GLY A 93 4.36 9.32 -4.26
C GLY A 93 3.28 8.33 -4.72
N SER A 94 3.70 7.29 -5.45
CA SER A 94 2.89 6.12 -5.78
C SER A 94 3.01 5.06 -4.67
N ALA A 95 2.78 3.79 -4.99
CA ALA A 95 3.05 2.64 -4.13
C ALA A 95 3.50 1.42 -4.95
N GLY A 96 4.02 0.42 -4.24
CA GLY A 96 4.24 -0.92 -4.80
C GLY A 96 2.95 -1.58 -5.29
N ARG A 97 3.08 -2.70 -5.99
CA ARG A 97 1.95 -3.45 -6.56
C ARG A 97 0.99 -3.96 -5.51
N TYR A 98 1.45 -4.19 -4.29
CA TYR A 98 0.58 -4.62 -3.19
C TYR A 98 -0.56 -3.63 -2.85
N ARG A 99 -0.47 -2.39 -3.36
CA ARG A 99 -1.48 -1.33 -3.26
C ARG A 99 -2.20 -1.04 -4.56
N ASP A 100 -1.96 -1.85 -5.59
CA ASP A 100 -2.82 -1.87 -6.76
C ASP A 100 -4.24 -2.22 -6.35
N PHE A 101 -5.18 -1.82 -7.17
CA PHE A 101 -6.59 -2.02 -6.88
C PHE A 101 -7.38 -2.22 -8.17
N TYR A 102 -8.59 -2.75 -8.00
CA TYR A 102 -9.43 -3.13 -9.11
C TYR A 102 -10.55 -2.15 -9.32
N LEU A 103 -10.88 -1.98 -10.59
CA LEU A 103 -12.07 -1.29 -11.03
C LEU A 103 -12.97 -2.23 -11.79
N THR A 104 -14.26 -1.98 -11.64
CA THR A 104 -15.32 -2.81 -12.19
C THR A 104 -16.32 -1.96 -12.95
N ALA A 105 -16.85 -2.55 -14.02
CA ALA A 105 -17.97 -2.01 -14.75
C ALA A 105 -18.76 -3.15 -15.41
N THR A 106 -19.98 -2.81 -15.82
CA THR A 106 -20.84 -3.67 -16.63
C THR A 106 -20.98 -3.04 -18.01
N LYS A 107 -20.42 -3.70 -19.02
CA LYS A 107 -20.63 -3.38 -20.44
C LYS A 107 -21.86 -4.12 -20.96
N LEU A 108 -22.85 -3.36 -21.42
CA LEU A 108 -24.11 -3.85 -21.97
C LEU A 108 -23.95 -4.32 -23.43
N GLU A 109 -24.91 -5.09 -23.92
CA GLU A 109 -24.92 -5.60 -25.30
C GLU A 109 -24.93 -4.49 -26.37
N ASP A 110 -25.50 -3.33 -26.06
CA ASP A 110 -25.52 -2.15 -26.94
C ASP A 110 -24.24 -1.32 -26.89
N GLY A 111 -23.25 -1.76 -26.10
CA GLY A 111 -21.97 -1.10 -25.89
C GLY A 111 -21.96 -0.08 -24.75
N GLY A 112 -23.12 0.23 -24.14
CA GLY A 112 -23.18 1.13 -22.99
C GLY A 112 -22.42 0.58 -21.77
N VAL A 113 -21.80 1.45 -20.98
CA VAL A 113 -21.06 1.06 -19.79
C VAL A 113 -21.77 1.59 -18.55
N ILE A 114 -22.05 0.71 -17.60
CA ILE A 114 -22.54 1.04 -16.26
C ILE A 114 -21.34 0.91 -15.31
N ALA A 115 -20.98 2.00 -14.63
CA ALA A 115 -19.95 1.95 -13.60
C ALA A 115 -20.37 1.02 -12.46
N GLY A 116 -19.42 0.28 -11.89
CA GLY A 116 -19.68 -0.48 -10.68
C GLY A 116 -20.07 0.41 -9.49
N GLU A 117 -20.62 -0.20 -8.44
CA GLU A 117 -20.83 0.45 -7.14
C GLU A 117 -19.52 1.03 -6.57
N HIS A 118 -19.61 1.96 -5.62
CA HIS A 118 -18.45 2.62 -4.99
C HIS A 118 -17.47 3.25 -5.99
N GLY A 119 -18.01 3.97 -6.99
CA GLY A 119 -17.22 4.58 -8.05
C GLY A 119 -16.54 3.57 -8.98
N GLY A 120 -16.99 2.31 -8.96
CA GLY A 120 -16.38 1.19 -9.68
C GLY A 120 -15.25 0.51 -8.90
N VAL A 121 -14.85 1.00 -7.73
CA VAL A 121 -13.76 0.39 -6.95
C VAL A 121 -14.24 -0.93 -6.35
N LEU A 122 -13.52 -2.02 -6.66
CA LEU A 122 -13.73 -3.29 -5.99
C LEU A 122 -12.93 -3.29 -4.68
N THR A 123 -13.64 -3.42 -3.57
CA THR A 123 -13.06 -3.45 -2.22
C THR A 123 -12.59 -4.85 -1.84
N ALA A 124 -11.58 -4.91 -0.97
CA ALA A 124 -10.98 -6.15 -0.50
C ALA A 124 -11.59 -6.64 0.81
N TYR A 125 -12.11 -5.70 1.63
CA TYR A 125 -12.58 -5.94 2.98
C TYR A 125 -13.94 -5.28 3.24
N GLY A 126 -14.79 -5.97 3.99
CA GLY A 126 -16.00 -5.40 4.59
C GLY A 126 -15.88 -5.32 6.11
N LEU A 127 -16.35 -4.21 6.67
CA LEU A 127 -16.36 -3.86 8.09
C LEU A 127 -17.80 -3.53 8.52
N SER A 128 -18.02 -3.28 9.82
CA SER A 128 -19.30 -2.77 10.35
C SER A 128 -20.53 -3.56 9.90
N GLY A 129 -20.43 -4.90 9.91
CA GLY A 129 -21.52 -5.80 9.52
C GLY A 129 -21.63 -6.09 8.02
N ALA A 130 -20.81 -5.46 7.18
CA ALA A 130 -20.66 -5.85 5.78
C ALA A 130 -20.03 -7.24 5.63
N LYS A 131 -20.18 -7.84 4.45
CA LYS A 131 -19.54 -9.13 4.14
C LYS A 131 -18.01 -8.96 4.16
N LEU A 132 -17.31 -9.77 4.96
CA LEU A 132 -15.86 -9.70 5.18
C LEU A 132 -15.05 -9.64 3.87
N ARG A 133 -15.48 -10.41 2.86
CA ARG A 133 -15.02 -10.30 1.47
C ARG A 133 -16.21 -9.87 0.60
N PRO A 134 -16.26 -8.61 0.17
CA PRO A 134 -17.35 -8.10 -0.68
C PRO A 134 -17.44 -8.89 -2.00
N ASP A 135 -18.67 -9.17 -2.43
CA ASP A 135 -18.93 -9.89 -3.69
C ASP A 135 -18.75 -8.98 -4.90
N LEU A 136 -18.40 -9.58 -6.05
CA LEU A 136 -18.56 -8.89 -7.33
C LEU A 136 -20.04 -8.59 -7.57
N GLN A 137 -20.34 -7.34 -7.93
CA GLN A 137 -21.69 -6.92 -8.30
C GLN A 137 -22.21 -7.76 -9.49
N GLU A 138 -23.51 -8.11 -9.46
CA GLU A 138 -24.14 -8.87 -10.54
C GLU A 138 -24.03 -8.12 -11.88
N GLY A 139 -23.60 -8.82 -12.92
CA GLY A 139 -23.46 -8.27 -14.27
C GLY A 139 -22.08 -7.69 -14.60
N VAL A 140 -21.20 -7.50 -13.60
CA VAL A 140 -19.81 -7.08 -13.84
C VAL A 140 -19.13 -8.01 -14.84
N ASN A 141 -18.65 -7.42 -15.92
CA ASN A 141 -17.95 -8.13 -17.00
C ASN A 141 -16.70 -7.36 -17.50
N VAL A 142 -16.36 -6.25 -16.85
CA VAL A 142 -15.11 -5.53 -16.98
C VAL A 142 -14.48 -5.45 -15.59
N ILE A 143 -13.27 -5.98 -15.45
CA ILE A 143 -12.44 -5.91 -14.24
C ILE A 143 -11.04 -5.52 -14.69
N THR A 144 -10.48 -4.46 -14.14
CA THR A 144 -9.17 -3.95 -14.54
C THR A 144 -8.36 -3.45 -13.37
N HIS A 145 -7.03 -3.46 -13.52
CA HIS A 145 -6.06 -3.06 -12.52
C HIS A 145 -5.75 -1.56 -12.61
N ARG A 146 -5.35 -0.99 -11.46
CA ARG A 146 -4.79 0.35 -11.33
C ARG A 146 -3.69 0.39 -10.30
N ASN A 147 -2.62 1.08 -10.64
CA ASN A 147 -1.62 1.53 -9.68
C ASN A 147 -1.93 2.96 -9.21
N PRO A 148 -1.71 3.29 -7.92
CA PRO A 148 -1.82 4.66 -7.40
C PRO A 148 -1.05 5.71 -8.22
N ILE A 149 -1.38 6.98 -8.04
CA ILE A 149 -0.77 8.10 -8.80
C ILE A 149 -0.02 9.01 -7.81
N PRO A 150 1.20 9.48 -8.13
CA PRO A 150 1.89 10.46 -7.31
C PRO A 150 1.23 11.85 -7.35
N PHE A 151 1.32 12.58 -6.24
CA PHE A 151 0.78 13.93 -6.05
C PHE A 151 1.83 15.06 -6.24
N PHE A 152 3.08 14.74 -6.57
CA PHE A 152 4.11 15.76 -6.73
C PHE A 152 3.76 16.79 -7.80
N GLY A 153 3.72 18.07 -7.41
CA GLY A 153 3.42 19.18 -8.30
C GLY A 153 1.97 19.29 -8.77
N VAL A 154 0.99 18.54 -8.23
CA VAL A 154 -0.39 18.59 -8.74
C VAL A 154 -1.05 19.97 -8.65
N GLY A 155 -0.67 20.78 -7.66
CA GLY A 155 -1.15 22.17 -7.57
C GLY A 155 -0.67 23.02 -8.74
N LEU A 156 0.53 22.76 -9.28
CA LEU A 156 1.03 23.45 -10.47
C LEU A 156 0.21 23.07 -11.72
N LEU A 157 -0.24 21.82 -11.79
CA LEU A 157 -1.14 21.37 -12.87
C LEU A 157 -2.53 22.01 -12.74
N ALA A 158 -3.04 22.20 -11.52
CA ALA A 158 -4.31 22.89 -11.28
C ALA A 158 -4.28 24.35 -11.74
N GLU A 159 -3.13 25.02 -11.66
CA GLU A 159 -2.96 26.42 -12.11
C GLU A 159 -2.94 26.58 -13.65
N LEU A 160 -2.82 25.49 -14.42
CA LEU A 160 -2.70 25.56 -15.88
C LEU A 160 -3.99 26.06 -16.54
N PRO A 161 -3.92 27.12 -17.37
CA PRO A 161 -5.05 27.56 -18.19
C PRO A 161 -5.46 26.47 -19.18
N GLU A 162 -6.77 26.32 -19.41
CA GLU A 162 -7.28 25.32 -20.39
C GLU A 162 -6.70 25.51 -21.78
N LYS A 163 -6.53 26.78 -22.21
CA LYS A 163 -5.91 27.13 -23.49
C LYS A 163 -4.51 26.54 -23.67
N SER A 164 -3.78 26.30 -22.58
CA SER A 164 -2.42 25.77 -22.63
C SER A 164 -2.41 24.27 -22.93
N ILE A 165 -3.45 23.55 -22.46
CA ILE A 165 -3.69 22.13 -22.75
C ILE A 165 -4.29 21.99 -24.16
N LEU A 166 -5.37 22.73 -24.43
CA LEU A 166 -6.10 22.69 -25.71
C LEU A 166 -5.27 23.11 -26.92
N LYS A 167 -4.14 23.80 -26.71
CA LYS A 167 -3.17 24.14 -27.77
C LYS A 167 -2.61 22.90 -28.48
N TYR A 168 -2.52 21.78 -27.78
CA TYR A 168 -1.96 20.52 -28.30
C TYR A 168 -3.04 19.51 -28.72
N ALA A 169 -4.32 19.89 -28.65
CA ALA A 169 -5.40 19.00 -29.02
C ALA A 169 -5.59 18.95 -30.54
N ASP A 170 -5.59 17.75 -31.11
CA ASP A 170 -5.84 17.49 -32.53
C ASP A 170 -6.82 16.32 -32.74
N PRO A 171 -8.04 16.40 -32.19
CA PRO A 171 -8.93 15.24 -32.05
C PRO A 171 -9.32 14.56 -33.37
N ASP A 172 -9.07 15.21 -34.51
CA ASP A 172 -9.37 14.74 -35.85
C ASP A 172 -8.10 14.40 -36.68
N ASP A 173 -6.90 14.43 -36.07
CA ASP A 173 -5.59 14.19 -36.72
C ASP A 173 -5.45 15.04 -37.99
N GLU A 174 -5.65 16.36 -37.86
CA GLU A 174 -5.65 17.31 -38.98
C GLU A 174 -4.29 17.42 -39.66
N ASP A 175 -3.19 17.20 -38.93
CA ASP A 175 -1.84 17.22 -39.48
C ASP A 175 -1.38 15.87 -40.08
N GLY A 176 -2.12 14.79 -39.80
CA GLY A 176 -1.93 13.45 -40.36
C GLY A 176 -0.67 12.76 -39.84
N ASP A 177 -0.22 13.13 -38.65
CA ASP A 177 0.91 12.50 -37.97
C ASP A 177 0.52 11.25 -37.15
N GLY A 178 -0.79 10.97 -37.07
CA GLY A 178 -1.36 9.78 -36.44
C GLY A 178 -1.62 9.94 -34.94
N ILE A 179 -1.44 11.14 -34.37
CA ILE A 179 -1.60 11.45 -32.95
C ILE A 179 -2.74 12.45 -32.80
N SER A 180 -3.76 12.11 -32.01
CA SER A 180 -4.99 12.92 -31.94
C SER A 180 -5.11 13.78 -30.68
N GLY A 181 -4.48 13.44 -29.55
CA GLY A 181 -4.52 14.26 -28.32
C GLY A 181 -5.90 14.84 -27.97
N ARG A 182 -6.78 14.07 -27.32
CA ARG A 182 -8.19 14.47 -27.07
C ARG A 182 -8.38 15.03 -25.65
N PRO A 183 -9.04 16.18 -25.47
CA PRO A 183 -9.39 16.63 -24.13
C PRO A 183 -10.53 15.78 -23.54
N ASN A 184 -10.41 15.40 -22.28
CA ASN A 184 -11.58 15.00 -21.49
C ASN A 184 -12.21 16.22 -20.83
N PHE A 185 -13.49 16.15 -20.52
CA PHE A 185 -14.23 17.25 -19.91
C PHE A 185 -14.92 16.82 -18.63
N ASP A 186 -14.84 17.69 -17.64
CA ASP A 186 -15.65 17.64 -16.44
C ASP A 186 -16.43 18.95 -16.33
N ARG A 187 -17.75 18.87 -16.56
CA ARG A 187 -18.68 20.02 -16.48
C ARG A 187 -18.36 21.13 -17.47
N GLY A 188 -17.81 20.75 -18.62
CA GLY A 188 -17.40 21.67 -19.67
C GLY A 188 -16.02 22.28 -19.46
N PHE A 189 -15.35 21.99 -18.35
CA PHE A 189 -13.95 22.37 -18.11
C PHE A 189 -13.02 21.23 -18.51
N VAL A 190 -11.80 21.57 -18.94
CA VAL A 190 -10.81 20.57 -19.37
C VAL A 190 -10.31 19.78 -18.18
N GLY A 191 -10.49 18.46 -18.21
CA GLY A 191 -10.04 17.55 -17.17
C GLY A 191 -8.52 17.45 -17.08
N ARG A 192 -8.00 17.25 -15.86
CA ARG A 192 -6.54 17.27 -15.58
C ARG A 192 -6.08 16.15 -14.66
N PHE A 193 -6.95 15.65 -13.77
CA PHE A 193 -6.59 14.67 -12.74
C PHE A 193 -7.18 13.29 -13.02
N GLY A 194 -6.51 12.26 -12.47
CA GLY A 194 -6.79 10.85 -12.76
C GLY A 194 -6.08 10.33 -14.02
N ARG A 195 -6.13 9.00 -14.23
CA ARG A 195 -5.52 8.31 -15.39
C ARG A 195 -6.21 8.64 -16.72
N LYS A 196 -7.47 9.08 -16.69
CA LYS A 196 -8.26 9.43 -17.89
C LYS A 196 -8.69 10.90 -17.87
N ALA A 197 -7.99 11.77 -17.14
CA ALA A 197 -8.33 13.20 -17.04
C ALA A 197 -9.79 13.45 -16.63
N GLN A 198 -10.41 12.58 -15.84
CA GLN A 198 -11.86 12.60 -15.63
C GLN A 198 -12.37 13.66 -14.63
N THR A 199 -11.49 14.46 -14.04
CA THR A 199 -11.82 15.50 -13.07
C THR A 199 -10.96 16.75 -13.24
N VAL A 200 -11.55 17.91 -12.96
CA VAL A 200 -10.88 19.22 -12.95
C VAL A 200 -10.42 19.67 -11.56
N SER A 201 -10.92 19.03 -10.49
CA SER A 201 -10.73 19.49 -9.10
C SER A 201 -9.91 18.50 -8.30
N ILE A 202 -8.89 19.01 -7.59
CA ILE A 202 -8.10 18.22 -6.62
C ILE A 202 -8.95 17.82 -5.42
N GLU A 203 -9.85 18.69 -4.95
CA GLU A 203 -10.79 18.37 -3.87
C GLU A 203 -11.67 17.17 -4.27
N GLY A 204 -12.30 17.24 -5.44
CA GLY A 204 -13.10 16.13 -5.96
C GLY A 204 -12.25 14.86 -6.10
N PHE A 205 -11.01 15.00 -6.58
CA PHE A 205 -10.03 13.92 -6.74
C PHE A 205 -9.63 13.23 -5.42
N ILE A 206 -9.63 13.95 -4.31
CA ILE A 206 -9.27 13.43 -2.97
C ILE A 206 -10.50 12.86 -2.27
N ARG A 207 -11.64 13.54 -2.33
CA ARG A 207 -12.90 13.09 -1.71
C ARG A 207 -13.41 11.78 -2.28
N GLY A 208 -13.21 11.54 -3.59
CA GLY A 208 -13.62 10.29 -4.23
C GLY A 208 -12.96 9.06 -3.59
N PRO A 209 -11.62 8.95 -3.57
CA PRO A 209 -10.92 7.85 -2.92
C PRO A 209 -11.10 7.78 -1.41
N LEU A 210 -11.28 8.90 -0.68
CA LEU A 210 -11.63 8.86 0.74
C LEU A 210 -12.85 7.95 0.96
N ASN A 211 -13.92 8.14 0.18
CA ASN A 211 -15.11 7.33 0.30
C ASN A 211 -15.00 5.96 -0.41
N ASN A 212 -14.47 5.90 -1.63
CA ASN A 212 -14.46 4.66 -2.41
C ASN A 212 -13.41 3.63 -1.93
N HIS A 213 -12.35 4.06 -1.24
CA HIS A 213 -11.29 3.17 -0.76
C HIS A 213 -11.21 3.03 0.76
N LEU A 214 -11.61 4.05 1.54
CA LEU A 214 -11.59 4.01 3.01
C LEU A 214 -13.01 3.98 3.59
N GLY A 215 -14.04 4.30 2.81
CA GLY A 215 -15.40 4.47 3.30
C GLY A 215 -15.67 5.87 3.86
N ILE A 216 -14.64 6.54 4.40
CA ILE A 216 -14.71 7.85 5.04
C ILE A 216 -15.47 8.90 4.22
N THR A 217 -16.48 9.49 4.86
CA THR A 217 -17.35 10.51 4.30
C THR A 217 -16.84 11.92 4.60
N SER A 218 -17.21 12.86 3.73
CA SER A 218 -16.78 14.25 3.81
C SER A 218 -17.77 15.17 3.11
N ASP A 219 -17.92 16.37 3.66
CA ASP A 219 -18.63 17.47 3.00
C ASP A 219 -17.74 18.19 1.98
N PRO A 220 -18.31 18.74 0.89
CA PRO A 220 -17.56 19.63 0.01
C PRO A 220 -17.10 20.87 0.78
N LEU A 221 -15.93 21.40 0.42
CA LEU A 221 -15.42 22.65 0.99
C LEU A 221 -16.39 23.79 0.68
N SER A 222 -16.63 24.65 1.67
CA SER A 222 -17.41 25.87 1.46
C SER A 222 -16.71 26.80 0.47
N GLU A 223 -17.47 27.68 -0.19
CA GLU A 223 -16.88 28.69 -1.09
C GLU A 223 -15.86 29.59 -0.37
N GLU A 224 -16.02 29.82 0.94
CA GLU A 224 -15.04 30.56 1.74
C GLU A 224 -13.72 29.79 1.89
N GLN A 225 -13.78 28.48 2.13
CA GLN A 225 -12.60 27.62 2.19
C GLN A 225 -11.95 27.47 0.82
N LYS A 226 -12.73 27.22 -0.24
CA LYS A 226 -12.23 27.13 -1.63
C LYS A 226 -11.48 28.41 -2.03
N ALA A 227 -11.96 29.58 -1.62
CA ALA A 227 -11.29 30.86 -1.86
C ALA A 227 -9.95 31.04 -1.12
N LYS A 228 -9.67 30.24 -0.08
CA LYS A 228 -8.43 30.25 0.70
C LYS A 228 -7.45 29.15 0.28
N LEU A 229 -7.83 28.26 -0.64
CA LEU A 229 -6.94 27.20 -1.11
C LEU A 229 -5.67 27.79 -1.74
N PRO A 230 -4.52 27.09 -1.66
CA PRO A 230 -3.25 27.54 -2.24
C PRO A 230 -3.31 27.84 -3.74
N VAL A 231 -4.19 27.13 -4.45
CA VAL A 231 -4.46 27.28 -5.88
C VAL A 231 -5.96 27.44 -6.08
N PRO A 232 -6.42 28.36 -6.94
CA PRO A 232 -7.84 28.48 -7.26
C PRO A 232 -8.42 27.14 -7.74
N SER A 233 -9.48 26.68 -7.09
CA SER A 233 -10.25 25.50 -7.48
C SER A 233 -11.57 25.98 -8.07
N ASP A 234 -11.75 25.85 -9.39
CA ASP A 234 -13.02 26.24 -10.03
C ASP A 234 -14.16 25.29 -9.60
N SER A 235 -15.24 25.87 -9.05
CA SER A 235 -16.41 25.16 -8.56
C SER A 235 -17.39 24.83 -9.70
N GLY A 236 -17.44 23.55 -10.07
CA GLY A 236 -18.63 22.96 -10.72
C GLY A 236 -19.13 21.78 -9.88
N SER A 237 -20.28 21.19 -10.24
CA SER A 237 -20.87 19.98 -9.64
C SER A 237 -20.83 18.74 -10.56
N ALA A 238 -20.30 17.60 -10.10
CA ALA A 238 -20.02 16.38 -10.91
C ALA A 238 -21.24 15.46 -11.15
N THR A 239 -21.17 14.60 -12.18
CA THR A 239 -22.18 13.55 -12.48
C THR A 239 -21.59 12.12 -12.48
N ASN A 240 -22.50 11.16 -12.31
CA ASN A 240 -22.45 9.81 -11.70
C ASN A 240 -21.55 8.68 -12.26
N THR A 241 -20.39 8.91 -12.90
CA THR A 241 -19.52 7.76 -13.28
C THR A 241 -18.04 8.07 -13.17
N ARG A 242 -17.48 8.16 -11.95
CA ARG A 242 -16.07 8.52 -11.78
C ARG A 242 -15.44 7.89 -10.54
N GLN A 243 -14.54 6.95 -10.79
CA GLN A 243 -13.60 6.35 -9.82
C GLN A 243 -12.90 7.34 -8.88
N ALA A 244 -12.81 8.62 -9.24
CA ALA A 244 -11.99 9.56 -8.49
C ALA A 244 -12.67 10.90 -8.18
N ALA A 245 -13.86 11.21 -8.68
CA ALA A 245 -14.44 12.54 -8.45
C ALA A 245 -15.71 12.41 -7.62
N ALA A 246 -15.63 12.84 -6.36
CA ALA A 246 -16.83 12.98 -5.55
C ALA A 246 -17.80 14.03 -6.17
N PRO A 247 -19.12 13.85 -6.01
CA PRO A 247 -20.08 14.92 -6.27
C PRO A 247 -19.78 16.16 -5.41
N ASP A 248 -20.26 17.32 -5.85
CA ASP A 248 -20.23 18.56 -5.06
C ASP A 248 -21.43 18.59 -4.09
N GLU A 249 -21.60 17.49 -3.38
CA GLU A 249 -22.64 17.22 -2.39
C GLU A 249 -21.99 16.47 -1.22
N PRO A 250 -22.55 16.54 0.00
CA PRO A 250 -22.15 15.69 1.12
C PRO A 250 -22.08 14.22 0.73
N LEU A 251 -21.00 13.55 1.13
CA LEU A 251 -20.93 12.08 1.05
C LEU A 251 -21.53 11.50 2.32
N THR A 252 -22.14 10.33 2.19
CA THR A 252 -22.76 9.58 3.28
C THR A 252 -22.51 8.10 3.05
N ASP A 253 -22.48 7.31 4.11
CA ASP A 253 -22.40 5.86 3.98
C ASP A 253 -23.51 5.14 4.77
N SER A 254 -23.24 3.92 5.23
CA SER A 254 -24.20 3.11 5.98
C SER A 254 -23.49 2.33 7.07
N ASP A 255 -22.69 3.02 7.87
CA ASP A 255 -22.18 2.52 9.13
C ASP A 255 -22.89 3.13 10.36
N ASP A 256 -22.37 2.87 11.56
CA ASP A 256 -22.95 3.33 12.83
C ASP A 256 -22.33 4.65 13.34
N VAL A 257 -21.41 5.25 12.57
CA VAL A 257 -20.74 6.53 12.84
C VAL A 257 -21.49 7.66 12.14
N ALA A 258 -21.39 8.88 12.65
CA ALA A 258 -22.17 9.99 12.15
C ALA A 258 -21.43 10.76 11.03
N ASP A 259 -22.06 10.83 9.86
CA ASP A 259 -21.54 11.62 8.74
C ASP A 259 -21.51 13.15 9.02
N PRO A 260 -20.51 13.90 8.48
CA PRO A 260 -19.30 13.37 7.88
C PRO A 260 -18.27 12.97 8.96
N GLU A 261 -17.52 11.89 8.75
CA GLU A 261 -16.47 11.50 9.71
C GLU A 261 -15.21 12.35 9.54
N LEU A 262 -14.90 12.81 8.33
CA LEU A 262 -13.82 13.75 8.10
C LEU A 262 -14.31 15.20 8.23
N ALA A 263 -13.78 15.93 9.21
CA ALA A 263 -14.08 17.33 9.40
C ALA A 263 -13.65 18.19 8.19
N SER A 264 -14.42 19.22 7.87
CA SER A 264 -14.17 20.11 6.72
C SER A 264 -12.83 20.86 6.81
N GLU A 265 -12.34 21.17 8.02
CA GLU A 265 -11.01 21.76 8.22
C GLU A 265 -9.88 20.75 7.89
N ASP A 266 -10.05 19.48 8.26
CA ASP A 266 -9.08 18.43 7.93
C ASP A 266 -9.05 18.15 6.43
N LEU A 267 -10.23 18.18 5.77
CA LEU A 267 -10.30 18.11 4.30
C LEU A 267 -9.59 19.32 3.66
N PHE A 268 -9.78 20.54 4.18
CA PHE A 268 -9.10 21.74 3.67
C PHE A 268 -7.58 21.61 3.77
N ASP A 269 -7.09 21.14 4.92
CA ASP A 269 -5.67 20.92 5.17
C ASP A 269 -5.11 19.83 4.25
N LEU A 270 -5.82 18.72 4.06
CA LEU A 270 -5.45 17.62 3.17
C LEU A 270 -5.36 18.04 1.71
N VAL A 271 -6.38 18.77 1.20
CA VAL A 271 -6.38 19.29 -0.18
C VAL A 271 -5.25 20.31 -0.36
N SER A 272 -5.03 21.18 0.63
CA SER A 272 -3.95 22.16 0.61
C SER A 272 -2.57 21.50 0.61
N TRP A 273 -2.38 20.43 1.39
CA TRP A 273 -1.15 19.64 1.39
C TRP A 273 -0.83 19.11 0.00
N ALA A 274 -1.80 18.49 -0.68
CA ALA A 274 -1.62 17.98 -2.04
C ALA A 274 -1.28 19.10 -3.05
N MET A 275 -1.94 20.26 -2.95
CA MET A 275 -1.67 21.42 -3.82
C MET A 275 -0.27 22.03 -3.60
N LEU A 276 0.29 21.89 -2.41
CA LEU A 276 1.55 22.51 -2.00
C LEU A 276 2.76 21.59 -2.15
N LEU A 277 2.58 20.31 -2.52
CA LEU A 277 3.70 19.42 -2.84
C LEU A 277 4.52 19.96 -4.02
N ALA A 278 5.84 20.02 -3.84
CA ALA A 278 6.77 20.47 -4.86
C ALA A 278 6.80 19.53 -6.07
N ALA A 279 7.11 20.09 -7.24
CA ALA A 279 7.54 19.26 -8.37
C ALA A 279 8.91 18.65 -8.03
N PRO A 280 9.19 17.41 -8.46
CA PRO A 280 10.49 16.80 -8.23
C PRO A 280 11.62 17.59 -8.89
N GLU A 281 12.69 17.89 -8.16
CA GLU A 281 13.84 18.61 -8.70
C GLU A 281 14.59 17.77 -9.74
N PRO A 282 14.76 18.24 -10.99
CA PRO A 282 15.51 17.51 -12.01
C PRO A 282 17.00 17.49 -11.69
N ALA A 283 17.69 16.46 -12.15
CA ALA A 283 19.14 16.37 -12.04
C ALA A 283 19.83 17.42 -12.93
N GLU A 284 21.05 17.79 -12.56
CA GLU A 284 21.89 18.63 -13.41
C GLU A 284 22.15 17.94 -14.76
N PRO A 285 22.02 18.64 -15.90
CA PRO A 285 22.25 18.06 -17.20
C PRO A 285 23.65 17.46 -17.33
N THR A 286 23.71 16.27 -17.93
CA THR A 286 24.95 15.59 -18.30
C THR A 286 25.01 15.46 -19.82
N PRO A 287 26.19 15.24 -20.43
CA PRO A 287 26.27 15.00 -21.86
C PRO A 287 25.41 13.83 -22.35
N ALA A 288 25.14 12.84 -21.49
CA ALA A 288 24.27 11.71 -21.82
C ALA A 288 22.79 12.11 -21.78
N SER A 289 22.33 12.82 -20.74
CA SER A 289 20.94 13.29 -20.66
C SER A 289 20.62 14.32 -21.75
N GLU A 290 21.57 15.17 -22.14
CA GLU A 290 21.39 16.11 -23.27
C GLU A 290 21.25 15.39 -24.62
N ARG A 291 22.03 14.32 -24.84
CA ARG A 291 21.84 13.47 -26.03
C ARG A 291 20.51 12.71 -25.95
N GLY A 292 20.15 12.23 -24.77
CA GLY A 292 18.87 11.56 -24.53
C GLY A 292 17.66 12.44 -24.81
N GLU A 293 17.69 13.71 -24.41
CA GLU A 293 16.67 14.70 -24.75
C GLU A 293 16.56 14.91 -26.27
N ALA A 294 17.69 14.95 -26.97
CA ALA A 294 17.70 15.03 -28.43
C ALA A 294 17.11 13.77 -29.08
N VAL A 295 17.44 12.58 -28.57
CA VAL A 295 16.87 11.30 -29.03
C VAL A 295 15.38 11.25 -28.74
N PHE A 296 14.92 11.73 -27.58
CA PHE A 296 13.52 11.80 -27.19
C PHE A 296 12.68 12.60 -28.21
N ALA A 297 13.21 13.74 -28.66
CA ALA A 297 12.59 14.53 -29.74
C ALA A 297 12.75 13.87 -31.13
N GLU A 298 13.87 13.22 -31.41
CA GLU A 298 14.13 12.53 -32.69
C GLU A 298 13.14 11.39 -32.95
N VAL A 299 12.85 10.58 -31.93
CA VAL A 299 11.85 9.50 -32.02
C VAL A 299 10.40 9.99 -31.88
N ARG A 300 10.23 11.29 -31.60
CA ARG A 300 8.95 11.99 -31.38
C ARG A 300 8.18 11.59 -30.12
N CYS A 301 8.87 11.27 -29.02
CA CYS A 301 8.18 11.14 -27.72
C CYS A 301 7.51 12.46 -27.28
N ASP A 302 8.06 13.60 -27.70
CA ASP A 302 7.59 14.95 -27.43
C ASP A 302 6.27 15.32 -28.12
N ALA A 303 5.76 14.48 -29.03
CA ALA A 303 4.48 14.68 -29.68
C ALA A 303 3.29 14.56 -28.69
N CYS A 304 3.36 13.65 -27.72
CA CYS A 304 2.38 13.54 -26.63
C CYS A 304 2.99 14.02 -25.29
N HIS A 305 4.26 13.70 -25.02
CA HIS A 305 4.97 14.13 -23.81
C HIS A 305 5.64 15.49 -24.01
N VAL A 306 4.82 16.49 -24.33
CA VAL A 306 5.25 17.85 -24.65
C VAL A 306 6.13 18.44 -23.54
N PRO A 307 7.34 18.97 -23.85
CA PRO A 307 8.32 19.35 -22.84
C PRO A 307 7.79 20.32 -21.78
N ALA A 308 7.00 21.33 -22.18
CA ALA A 308 6.46 22.31 -21.25
C ALA A 308 5.09 22.86 -21.64
N LEU A 309 4.29 23.17 -20.62
CA LEU A 309 3.01 23.87 -20.72
C LEU A 309 3.13 25.29 -20.16
N GLU A 310 2.52 26.26 -20.83
CA GLU A 310 2.51 27.65 -20.36
C GLU A 310 1.48 27.84 -19.23
N GLY A 311 1.94 28.27 -18.07
CA GLY A 311 1.11 28.56 -16.90
C GLY A 311 1.25 30.01 -16.42
N PRO A 312 0.50 30.39 -15.36
CA PRO A 312 0.59 31.73 -14.77
C PRO A 312 1.98 32.06 -14.19
N ARG A 313 2.82 31.04 -13.98
CA ARG A 313 4.19 31.15 -13.46
C ARG A 313 5.27 31.11 -14.54
N GLY A 314 4.89 31.02 -15.82
CA GLY A 314 5.80 30.74 -16.93
C GLY A 314 5.67 29.31 -17.44
N LEU A 315 6.70 28.81 -18.10
CA LEU A 315 6.75 27.45 -18.64
C LEU A 315 6.94 26.43 -17.51
N LEU A 316 6.01 25.48 -17.40
CA LEU A 316 6.08 24.31 -16.51
C LEU A 316 6.58 23.11 -17.32
N PRO A 317 7.79 22.58 -17.08
CA PRO A 317 8.33 21.47 -17.85
C PRO A 317 7.79 20.12 -17.36
N VAL A 318 6.53 19.86 -17.70
CA VAL A 318 5.77 18.70 -17.24
C VAL A 318 6.02 17.44 -18.08
N TYR A 319 6.54 17.58 -19.31
CA TYR A 319 6.67 16.48 -20.27
C TYR A 319 5.35 15.72 -20.47
N SER A 320 4.29 16.47 -20.72
CA SER A 320 2.92 15.99 -20.84
C SER A 320 2.06 17.10 -21.42
N ASP A 321 1.16 16.76 -22.33
CA ASP A 321 0.10 17.65 -22.79
C ASP A 321 -1.18 17.59 -21.93
N LEU A 322 -1.28 16.62 -21.01
CA LEU A 322 -2.47 16.30 -20.20
C LEU A 322 -3.71 15.88 -21.02
N LEU A 323 -3.52 15.50 -22.28
CA LEU A 323 -4.57 15.03 -23.18
C LEU A 323 -4.67 13.50 -23.17
N LEU A 324 -5.80 12.99 -23.65
CA LEU A 324 -6.05 11.57 -23.85
C LEU A 324 -5.43 11.09 -25.16
N HIS A 325 -4.75 9.95 -25.10
CA HIS A 325 -4.24 9.24 -26.26
C HIS A 325 -4.66 7.78 -26.23
N ASN A 326 -4.94 7.23 -27.41
CA ASN A 326 -5.14 5.80 -27.57
C ASN A 326 -3.82 5.04 -27.33
N MET A 327 -3.77 4.19 -26.31
CA MET A 327 -2.61 3.38 -25.93
C MET A 327 -2.64 1.97 -26.53
N GLY A 328 -3.63 1.66 -27.35
CA GLY A 328 -3.81 0.37 -28.05
C GLY A 328 -4.56 -0.69 -27.24
N ASP A 329 -4.99 -1.75 -27.93
CA ASP A 329 -5.80 -2.83 -27.36
C ASP A 329 -5.13 -3.56 -26.19
N GLU A 330 -3.80 -3.70 -26.20
CA GLU A 330 -3.04 -4.39 -25.15
C GLU A 330 -3.04 -3.62 -23.81
N LEU A 331 -3.15 -2.29 -23.87
CA LEU A 331 -3.24 -1.42 -22.70
C LEU A 331 -4.67 -0.96 -22.43
N ALA A 332 -5.67 -1.43 -23.18
CA ALA A 332 -7.05 -1.08 -22.94
C ALA A 332 -7.57 -1.70 -21.64
N ASP A 333 -8.22 -0.87 -20.82
CA ASP A 333 -8.81 -1.28 -19.54
C ASP A 333 -10.33 -1.49 -19.61
N GLY A 334 -10.92 -1.21 -20.78
CA GLY A 334 -12.35 -1.36 -21.04
C GLY A 334 -13.25 -0.36 -20.31
N LEU A 335 -12.70 0.59 -19.54
CA LEU A 335 -13.45 1.56 -18.76
C LEU A 335 -13.62 2.88 -19.49
N GLU A 336 -14.88 3.32 -19.57
CA GLU A 336 -15.22 4.65 -20.07
C GLU A 336 -15.34 5.63 -18.89
N MET A 337 -14.68 6.78 -18.99
CA MET A 337 -14.73 7.84 -17.96
C MET A 337 -14.90 9.21 -18.61
N GLY A 338 -16.12 9.73 -18.59
CA GLY A 338 -16.45 10.93 -19.37
C GLY A 338 -16.44 10.60 -20.86
N VAL A 339 -15.64 11.32 -21.65
CA VAL A 339 -15.47 11.01 -23.10
C VAL A 339 -14.30 10.07 -23.39
N ALA A 340 -13.51 9.72 -22.36
CA ALA A 340 -12.39 8.80 -22.49
C ALA A 340 -12.88 7.36 -22.69
N LYS A 341 -12.39 6.71 -23.74
CA LYS A 341 -12.63 5.29 -24.04
C LYS A 341 -11.74 4.37 -23.21
N GLY A 342 -11.99 3.06 -23.27
CA GLY A 342 -11.23 2.05 -22.54
C GLY A 342 -9.74 1.98 -22.90
N ASP A 343 -9.38 2.31 -24.13
CA ASP A 343 -8.01 2.36 -24.66
C ASP A 343 -7.36 3.74 -24.53
N GLU A 344 -8.09 4.76 -24.06
CA GLU A 344 -7.59 6.13 -23.95
C GLU A 344 -7.08 6.45 -22.54
N PHE A 345 -5.89 7.04 -22.45
CA PHE A 345 -5.28 7.47 -21.19
C PHE A 345 -4.66 8.85 -21.32
N ARG A 346 -4.68 9.59 -20.21
CA ARG A 346 -4.00 10.88 -20.10
C ARG A 346 -2.49 10.67 -20.09
N THR A 347 -1.72 11.45 -20.84
CA THR A 347 -0.26 11.48 -20.65
C THR A 347 0.06 11.86 -19.20
N ALA A 348 0.82 11.02 -18.51
CA ALA A 348 1.29 11.34 -17.15
C ALA A 348 2.45 12.35 -17.23
N PRO A 349 2.59 13.28 -16.28
CA PRO A 349 3.78 14.13 -16.20
C PRO A 349 5.01 13.24 -15.96
N LEU A 350 6.09 13.45 -16.72
CA LEU A 350 7.31 12.64 -16.58
C LEU A 350 8.31 13.18 -15.55
N TRP A 351 8.02 14.32 -14.91
CA TRP A 351 8.83 14.77 -13.78
C TRP A 351 8.83 13.72 -12.66
N GLY A 352 10.00 13.41 -12.09
CA GLY A 352 10.08 12.39 -11.05
C GLY A 352 9.85 10.94 -11.49
N ILE A 353 9.69 10.65 -12.78
CA ILE A 353 9.22 9.34 -13.26
C ILE A 353 10.08 8.17 -12.75
N THR A 354 11.40 8.37 -12.63
CA THR A 354 12.33 7.29 -12.20
C THR A 354 12.04 6.70 -10.82
N ALA A 355 11.38 7.44 -9.92
CA ALA A 355 11.21 7.02 -8.53
C ALA A 355 9.78 6.56 -8.17
N VAL A 356 8.82 6.70 -9.08
CA VAL A 356 7.39 6.44 -8.83
C VAL A 356 6.88 5.16 -9.51
N GLY A 357 7.79 4.28 -9.93
CA GLY A 357 7.44 2.96 -10.47
C GLY A 357 6.67 2.10 -9.45
N PRO A 358 5.94 1.06 -9.91
CA PRO A 358 5.93 0.51 -11.27
C PRO A 358 5.19 1.41 -12.29
N TYR A 359 5.40 1.13 -13.58
CA TYR A 359 4.98 2.02 -14.67
C TYR A 359 3.69 1.59 -15.35
N LEU A 360 3.16 2.50 -16.18
CA LEU A 360 1.84 2.45 -16.83
C LEU A 360 0.68 2.61 -15.85
N HIS A 361 -0.56 2.47 -16.34
CA HIS A 361 -1.75 2.77 -15.55
C HIS A 361 -2.11 1.69 -14.52
N ASP A 362 -1.57 0.49 -14.71
CA ASP A 362 -1.84 -0.73 -13.95
C ASP A 362 -0.58 -1.39 -13.38
N GLY A 363 0.55 -0.68 -13.40
CA GLY A 363 1.79 -1.17 -12.81
C GLY A 363 2.39 -2.39 -13.52
N ARG A 364 2.03 -2.71 -14.76
CA ARG A 364 2.55 -3.93 -15.42
C ARG A 364 4.02 -3.86 -15.87
N ALA A 365 4.61 -2.67 -15.93
CA ALA A 365 5.98 -2.48 -16.38
C ALA A 365 6.93 -2.24 -15.20
N ASP A 366 8.02 -3.00 -15.14
CA ASP A 366 9.05 -2.91 -14.09
C ASP A 366 10.10 -1.85 -14.39
N THR A 367 10.43 -1.67 -15.66
CA THR A 367 11.41 -0.67 -16.09
C THR A 367 10.80 0.37 -17.02
N LEU A 368 11.49 1.50 -17.18
CA LEU A 368 11.14 2.51 -18.18
C LEU A 368 11.26 1.96 -19.61
N ASP A 369 12.21 1.06 -19.87
CA ASP A 369 12.34 0.40 -21.18
C ASP A 369 11.11 -0.48 -21.48
N ASP A 370 10.66 -1.27 -20.51
CA ASP A 370 9.43 -2.08 -20.65
C ASP A 370 8.21 -1.20 -20.89
N ALA A 371 8.07 -0.13 -20.10
CA ALA A 371 6.97 0.80 -20.24
C ALA A 371 6.93 1.39 -21.65
N ILE A 372 8.06 1.85 -22.19
CA ILE A 372 8.15 2.39 -23.55
C ILE A 372 7.78 1.31 -24.58
N ARG A 373 8.33 0.10 -24.45
CA ARG A 373 8.05 -1.03 -25.37
C ARG A 373 6.58 -1.47 -25.38
N MET A 374 5.85 -1.24 -24.29
CA MET A 374 4.43 -1.58 -24.18
C MET A 374 3.50 -0.52 -24.77
N HIS A 375 4.00 0.66 -25.19
CA HIS A 375 3.15 1.68 -25.80
C HIS A 375 2.56 1.17 -27.13
N GLY A 376 1.24 1.27 -27.30
CA GLY A 376 0.52 0.94 -28.52
C GLY A 376 -0.32 2.11 -29.04
N GLY A 377 -1.29 1.83 -29.90
CA GLY A 377 -2.23 2.83 -30.42
C GLY A 377 -1.52 3.97 -31.15
N GLU A 378 -1.81 5.22 -30.77
CA GLU A 378 -1.21 6.43 -31.33
C GLU A 378 0.32 6.45 -31.17
N ALA A 379 0.86 5.80 -30.13
CA ALA A 379 2.30 5.77 -29.86
C ALA A 379 3.03 4.60 -30.53
N ALA A 380 2.36 3.77 -31.35
CA ALA A 380 2.98 2.57 -31.94
C ALA A 380 4.21 2.88 -32.81
N ASP A 381 4.13 3.91 -33.67
CA ASP A 381 5.24 4.31 -34.54
C ASP A 381 6.41 4.91 -33.72
N VAL A 382 6.10 5.64 -32.64
CA VAL A 382 7.09 6.21 -31.71
C VAL A 382 7.81 5.09 -30.94
N ARG A 383 7.06 4.09 -30.45
CA ARG A 383 7.61 2.88 -29.84
C ARG A 383 8.53 2.16 -30.81
N ASP A 384 8.09 1.92 -32.04
CA ASP A 384 8.89 1.18 -33.02
C ASP A 384 10.19 1.92 -33.36
N ALA A 385 10.14 3.26 -33.48
CA ALA A 385 11.34 4.08 -33.61
C ALA A 385 12.29 3.94 -32.41
N TYR A 386 11.77 3.90 -31.18
CA TYR A 386 12.57 3.60 -29.99
C TYR A 386 13.17 2.19 -30.00
N VAL A 387 12.41 1.19 -30.45
CA VAL A 387 12.89 -0.20 -30.59
C VAL A 387 14.01 -0.31 -31.63
N ASP A 388 13.98 0.50 -32.68
CA ASP A 388 14.99 0.53 -33.74
C ASP A 388 16.28 1.29 -33.36
N LEU A 389 16.28 2.03 -32.25
CA LEU A 389 17.50 2.68 -31.72
C LEU A 389 18.58 1.64 -31.38
N ASP A 390 19.85 2.03 -31.58
CA ASP A 390 20.96 1.27 -31.02
C ASP A 390 21.00 1.38 -29.49
N ASP A 391 21.73 0.46 -28.84
CA ASP A 391 21.79 0.37 -27.38
C ASP A 391 22.29 1.66 -26.72
N ALA A 392 23.16 2.41 -27.40
CA ALA A 392 23.73 3.64 -26.86
C ALA A 392 22.70 4.78 -26.87
N ALA A 393 21.98 4.97 -27.98
CA ALA A 393 20.92 5.98 -28.09
C ALA A 393 19.75 5.65 -27.14
N ARG A 394 19.41 4.36 -27.00
CA ARG A 394 18.41 3.89 -26.04
C ARG A 394 18.81 4.20 -24.60
N ALA A 395 20.05 3.91 -24.22
CA ALA A 395 20.57 4.21 -22.89
C ALA A 395 20.64 5.72 -22.61
N ASP A 396 21.01 6.53 -23.61
CA ASP A 396 20.98 8.00 -23.49
C ASP A 396 19.54 8.50 -23.24
N LEU A 397 18.53 8.00 -23.97
CA LEU A 397 17.12 8.36 -23.74
C LEU A 397 16.66 7.97 -22.33
N ILE A 398 16.97 6.76 -21.86
CA ILE A 398 16.65 6.34 -20.49
C ILE A 398 17.35 7.26 -19.47
N THR A 399 18.62 7.59 -19.70
CA THR A 399 19.37 8.53 -18.83
C THR A 399 18.69 9.91 -18.77
N PHE A 400 18.11 10.37 -19.88
CA PHE A 400 17.32 11.61 -19.88
C PHE A 400 16.06 11.49 -19.01
N LEU A 401 15.27 10.43 -19.16
CA LEU A 401 14.08 10.21 -18.32
C LEU A 401 14.44 10.11 -16.83
N GLU A 402 15.54 9.44 -16.50
CA GLU A 402 16.06 9.37 -15.13
C GLU A 402 16.50 10.73 -14.57
N SER A 403 16.87 11.67 -15.45
CA SER A 403 17.26 13.03 -15.06
C SER A 403 16.08 13.95 -14.73
N LEU A 404 14.83 13.56 -15.03
CA LEU A 404 13.64 14.38 -14.79
C LEU A 404 13.21 14.46 -13.31
N GLY A 405 14.07 14.01 -12.39
CA GLY A 405 13.97 14.21 -10.96
C GLY A 405 13.74 12.92 -10.17
N GLY A 406 14.06 12.94 -8.88
CA GLY A 406 13.85 11.80 -7.97
C GLY A 406 14.89 10.69 -8.01
N LEU A 407 15.90 10.75 -8.87
CA LEU A 407 16.93 9.70 -9.00
C LEU A 407 17.64 9.39 -7.67
N GLU A 408 17.98 10.42 -6.89
CA GLU A 408 18.61 10.26 -5.57
C GLU A 408 17.66 9.69 -4.51
N GLN A 409 16.35 9.73 -4.76
CA GLN A 409 15.30 9.21 -3.88
C GLN A 409 14.72 7.89 -4.39
N ARG A 410 15.24 7.32 -5.49
CA ARG A 410 14.78 6.02 -6.01
C ARG A 410 15.19 4.91 -5.05
N THR A 411 14.22 4.06 -4.70
CA THR A 411 14.39 2.93 -3.79
C THR A 411 13.85 1.63 -4.41
N SER A 412 14.43 0.50 -4.04
CA SER A 412 13.90 -0.83 -4.40
C SER A 412 12.68 -1.23 -3.56
N GLY A 413 12.51 -0.62 -2.38
CA GLY A 413 11.35 -0.74 -1.51
C GLY A 413 10.91 0.63 -1.00
N LEU A 414 10.73 0.79 0.32
CA LEU A 414 10.48 2.10 0.94
C LEU A 414 11.69 2.66 1.68
N LEU A 415 12.65 1.81 2.06
CA LEU A 415 13.85 2.28 2.73
C LEU A 415 14.82 2.91 1.72
N PRO A 416 15.31 4.13 1.98
CA PRO A 416 16.45 4.63 1.25
C PRO A 416 17.69 3.78 1.54
N PRO A 417 18.67 3.71 0.62
CA PRO A 417 19.88 2.89 0.79
C PRO A 417 20.68 3.19 2.07
N ASP A 418 20.56 4.40 2.62
CA ASP A 418 21.23 4.87 3.84
C ASP A 418 20.29 4.95 5.06
N ALA A 419 19.13 4.28 5.00
CA ALA A 419 18.17 4.23 6.10
C ALA A 419 18.85 3.81 7.42
N PRO A 420 18.67 4.58 8.51
CA PRO A 420 19.30 4.28 9.78
C PRO A 420 18.87 2.90 10.30
N ILE A 421 19.78 2.21 10.99
CA ILE A 421 19.45 1.00 11.73
C ILE A 421 18.82 1.45 13.07
N PRO A 422 17.72 0.80 13.51
CA PRO A 422 17.14 1.10 14.82
C PRO A 422 18.18 0.99 15.94
N ALA A 423 18.09 1.85 16.94
CA ALA A 423 18.99 1.83 18.10
C ALA A 423 18.71 0.62 19.00
N ASP A 424 19.68 0.18 19.80
CA ASP A 424 19.60 -1.06 20.62
C ASP A 424 18.40 -1.12 21.59
N ASP A 425 17.76 0.01 21.89
CA ASP A 425 16.57 0.14 22.74
C ASP A 425 15.26 0.31 21.96
N GLU A 426 15.30 0.37 20.63
CA GLU A 426 14.15 0.48 19.75
C GLU A 426 13.65 -0.91 19.29
N PRO A 427 12.33 -1.09 19.05
CA PRO A 427 11.81 -2.32 18.45
C PRO A 427 12.42 -2.58 17.07
N GLY A 428 12.67 -3.86 16.73
CA GLY A 428 13.27 -4.24 15.45
C GLY A 428 14.77 -3.93 15.33
N ALA A 429 15.42 -3.48 16.40
CA ALA A 429 16.87 -3.40 16.46
C ALA A 429 17.52 -4.78 16.28
N PRO A 430 18.72 -4.86 15.67
CA PRO A 430 19.45 -6.11 15.57
C PRO A 430 19.85 -6.63 16.96
N ILE A 431 19.54 -7.89 17.25
CA ILE A 431 20.00 -8.61 18.45
C ILE A 431 20.95 -9.74 18.08
N GLY A 432 21.78 -10.19 19.02
CA GLY A 432 22.57 -11.42 18.85
C GLY A 432 23.69 -11.38 17.80
N LEU A 433 23.97 -10.23 17.16
CA LEU A 433 25.02 -10.14 16.15
C LEU A 433 26.41 -10.19 16.79
N THR A 434 27.24 -11.16 16.38
CA THR A 434 28.51 -11.45 17.05
C THR A 434 29.74 -10.85 16.34
N ASP A 435 29.63 -10.60 15.03
CA ASP A 435 30.71 -10.03 14.23
C ASP A 435 30.22 -9.19 13.02
N ASP A 436 31.17 -8.68 12.22
CA ASP A 436 30.89 -7.88 11.04
C ASP A 436 30.20 -8.69 9.92
N ALA A 437 30.37 -10.01 9.87
CA ALA A 437 29.73 -10.87 8.88
C ALA A 437 28.25 -11.05 9.21
N ASP A 438 27.91 -11.27 10.49
CA ASP A 438 26.52 -11.28 10.98
C ASP A 438 25.82 -9.96 10.65
N ARG A 439 26.49 -8.83 10.91
CA ARG A 439 25.95 -7.51 10.55
C ARG A 439 25.74 -7.35 9.05
N GLY A 440 26.66 -7.85 8.24
CA GLY A 440 26.52 -7.87 6.77
C GLY A 440 25.31 -8.68 6.32
N ARG A 441 25.11 -9.88 6.87
CA ARG A 441 23.96 -10.76 6.58
C ARG A 441 22.65 -10.13 7.02
N TRP A 442 22.60 -9.53 8.21
CA TRP A 442 21.43 -8.82 8.72
C TRP A 442 21.04 -7.65 7.80
N LEU A 443 22.02 -6.87 7.34
CA LEU A 443 21.77 -5.77 6.39
C LEU A 443 21.27 -6.26 5.03
N ALA A 444 21.81 -7.38 4.52
CA ALA A 444 21.32 -8.00 3.30
C ALA A 444 19.87 -8.48 3.46
N GLY A 445 19.56 -9.16 4.56
CA GLY A 445 18.19 -9.60 4.87
C GLY A 445 17.22 -8.44 5.07
N ARG A 446 17.64 -7.35 5.73
CA ARG A 446 16.83 -6.12 5.85
C ARG A 446 16.49 -5.54 4.48
N ALA A 447 17.46 -5.49 3.57
CA ALA A 447 17.24 -4.98 2.22
C ALA A 447 16.25 -5.88 1.45
N LEU A 448 16.33 -7.20 1.62
CA LEU A 448 15.39 -8.15 1.01
C LEU A 448 13.98 -8.04 1.61
N PHE A 449 13.87 -7.86 2.92
CA PHE A 449 12.59 -7.67 3.61
C PHE A 449 11.84 -6.42 3.11
N ASP A 450 12.59 -5.35 2.80
CA ASP A 450 12.06 -4.09 2.28
C ASP A 450 11.80 -4.11 0.76
N ARG A 451 12.58 -4.88 -0.01
CA ARG A 451 12.57 -4.88 -1.48
C ARG A 451 11.21 -5.30 -2.04
N ASP A 452 10.64 -4.47 -2.90
CA ASP A 452 9.49 -4.86 -3.71
C ASP A 452 9.94 -5.90 -4.74
N THR A 453 9.30 -7.06 -4.72
CA THR A 453 9.47 -8.13 -5.71
C THR A 453 8.74 -7.70 -6.97
N THR A 454 9.44 -7.77 -8.10
CA THR A 454 8.89 -7.32 -9.39
C THR A 454 8.27 -8.48 -10.16
N LEU A 455 7.52 -8.19 -11.23
CA LEU A 455 6.97 -9.25 -12.09
C LEU A 455 8.11 -10.02 -12.75
N GLU A 456 9.16 -9.33 -13.20
CA GLU A 456 10.37 -9.95 -13.79
C GLU A 456 11.16 -10.86 -12.82
N HIS A 457 10.89 -10.77 -11.52
CA HIS A 457 11.47 -11.65 -10.49
C HIS A 457 10.45 -12.66 -9.94
N GLY A 458 9.37 -12.93 -10.69
CA GLY A 458 8.40 -14.00 -10.42
C GLY A 458 7.31 -13.68 -9.39
N LEU A 459 7.02 -12.40 -9.10
CA LEU A 459 5.88 -12.06 -8.25
C LEU A 459 4.56 -12.62 -8.82
N GLY A 460 3.80 -13.33 -7.99
CA GLY A 460 2.48 -13.86 -8.33
C GLY A 460 2.51 -15.36 -8.70
N PRO A 461 1.55 -15.87 -9.49
CA PRO A 461 0.51 -15.15 -10.23
C PRO A 461 -0.59 -14.54 -9.34
N PHE A 462 -0.67 -14.95 -8.07
CA PHE A 462 -1.60 -14.42 -7.07
C PHE A 462 -0.83 -14.10 -5.79
N PHE A 463 -1.08 -12.93 -5.20
CA PHE A 463 -0.30 -12.43 -4.06
C PHE A 463 -1.13 -11.51 -3.16
N ASN A 464 -0.71 -11.40 -1.90
CA ASN A 464 -1.23 -10.43 -0.92
C ASN A 464 -0.27 -9.27 -0.71
N GLY A 465 1.04 -9.53 -0.85
CA GLY A 465 2.11 -8.54 -0.76
C GLY A 465 3.11 -8.72 -1.90
N ASP A 466 3.93 -7.70 -2.16
CA ASP A 466 5.09 -7.77 -3.05
C ASP A 466 6.43 -7.75 -2.29
N SER A 467 6.39 -7.59 -0.97
CA SER A 467 7.54 -7.61 -0.07
C SER A 467 7.09 -8.10 1.32
N CYS A 468 8.02 -8.48 2.19
CA CYS A 468 7.67 -8.78 3.58
C CYS A 468 7.16 -7.52 4.31
N ARG A 469 7.79 -6.36 4.02
CA ARG A 469 7.37 -5.06 4.54
C ARG A 469 5.95 -4.68 4.13
N ALA A 470 5.44 -5.12 2.98
CA ALA A 470 4.07 -4.80 2.53
C ALA A 470 3.00 -5.06 3.61
N CYS A 471 3.25 -6.07 4.46
CA CYS A 471 2.37 -6.43 5.57
C CYS A 471 3.01 -6.14 6.95
N HIS A 472 4.33 -6.28 7.11
CA HIS A 472 5.02 -6.22 8.41
C HIS A 472 5.81 -4.92 8.61
N PHE A 473 5.15 -3.82 8.99
CA PHE A 473 5.79 -2.50 9.02
C PHE A 473 5.36 -1.56 10.14
N ASP A 474 4.44 -1.97 11.01
CA ASP A 474 3.83 -1.10 12.00
C ASP A 474 4.15 -1.53 13.44
N PRO A 475 4.69 -0.65 14.31
CA PRO A 475 5.06 0.75 14.06
C PRO A 475 6.42 0.91 13.35
N VAL A 476 7.16 -0.18 13.19
CA VAL A 476 8.48 -0.23 12.56
C VAL A 476 8.56 -1.43 11.60
N ILE A 477 9.53 -1.44 10.71
CA ILE A 477 9.78 -2.59 9.82
C ILE A 477 9.98 -3.86 10.66
N GLY A 478 9.24 -4.91 10.30
CA GLY A 478 9.14 -6.16 11.04
C GLY A 478 7.99 -6.18 12.06
N GLY A 479 7.31 -5.06 12.29
CA GLY A 479 6.13 -4.96 13.14
C GLY A 479 4.90 -5.68 12.59
N ALA A 480 3.75 -5.46 13.23
CA ALA A 480 2.46 -5.97 12.77
C ALA A 480 1.96 -5.18 11.54
N GLY A 481 0.83 -5.60 10.97
CA GLY A 481 0.15 -4.87 9.90
C GLY A 481 -1.21 -4.33 10.32
N PRO A 482 -1.67 -3.21 9.73
CA PRO A 482 -3.03 -2.70 9.92
C PRO A 482 -4.09 -3.63 9.27
N LEU A 483 -5.38 -3.37 9.53
CA LEU A 483 -6.50 -4.17 9.01
C LEU A 483 -6.48 -4.39 7.50
N ASP A 484 -6.03 -3.39 6.73
CA ASP A 484 -6.10 -3.35 5.28
C ASP A 484 -5.00 -4.14 4.55
N VAL A 485 -4.17 -4.84 5.32
CA VAL A 485 -3.22 -5.87 4.83
C VAL A 485 -3.52 -7.25 5.41
N ASN A 486 -4.66 -7.43 6.08
CA ASN A 486 -5.08 -8.75 6.57
C ASN A 486 -5.24 -9.72 5.40
N VAL A 487 -4.80 -10.96 5.61
CA VAL A 487 -4.99 -12.03 4.64
C VAL A 487 -6.39 -12.60 4.82
N MET A 488 -7.13 -12.74 3.73
CA MET A 488 -8.44 -13.40 3.78
C MET A 488 -8.27 -14.90 3.59
N ARG A 489 -8.84 -15.69 4.51
CA ARG A 489 -8.97 -17.14 4.35
C ARG A 489 -10.39 -17.54 3.98
N HIS A 490 -10.53 -18.65 3.27
CA HIS A 490 -11.82 -19.14 2.77
C HIS A 490 -11.94 -20.67 2.72
N GLY A 491 -13.17 -21.15 2.73
CA GLY A 491 -13.53 -22.55 2.54
C GLY A 491 -15.04 -22.78 2.52
N THR A 492 -15.42 -24.05 2.51
CA THR A 492 -16.84 -24.47 2.50
C THR A 492 -17.13 -25.43 3.65
N ARG A 493 -18.20 -25.20 4.39
CA ARG A 493 -18.84 -26.23 5.21
C ARG A 493 -19.82 -27.02 4.38
N ASP A 494 -19.63 -28.32 4.34
CA ASP A 494 -20.54 -29.24 3.68
C ASP A 494 -21.82 -29.47 4.52
N PRO A 495 -22.83 -30.19 4.01
CA PRO A 495 -24.05 -30.48 4.77
C PRO A 495 -23.86 -31.34 6.03
N GLU A 496 -22.70 -31.96 6.21
CA GLU A 496 -22.32 -32.71 7.42
C GLU A 496 -21.53 -31.83 8.41
N ASP A 497 -21.44 -30.52 8.13
CA ASP A 497 -20.72 -29.51 8.91
C ASP A 497 -19.20 -29.71 8.92
N ALA A 498 -18.67 -30.45 7.95
CA ALA A 498 -17.23 -30.62 7.78
C ALA A 498 -16.64 -29.48 6.95
N PHE A 499 -15.50 -28.95 7.38
CA PHE A 499 -14.74 -27.98 6.60
C PHE A 499 -14.08 -28.65 5.38
N VAL A 500 -14.28 -28.05 4.21
CA VAL A 500 -13.71 -28.44 2.94
C VAL A 500 -12.85 -27.29 2.44
N ALA A 501 -11.54 -27.54 2.40
CA ALA A 501 -10.58 -26.60 1.86
C ALA A 501 -10.77 -26.46 0.32
N PRO A 502 -10.63 -25.25 -0.24
CA PRO A 502 -10.59 -25.03 -1.68
C PRO A 502 -9.37 -25.71 -2.31
N GLU A 503 -9.46 -26.05 -3.60
CA GLU A 503 -8.40 -26.78 -4.35
C GLU A 503 -7.04 -26.07 -4.31
N TYR A 504 -7.06 -24.74 -4.40
CA TYR A 504 -5.87 -23.89 -4.42
C TYR A 504 -5.49 -23.35 -3.03
N GLY A 505 -5.93 -24.04 -1.97
CA GLY A 505 -5.65 -23.68 -0.58
C GLY A 505 -6.65 -22.67 0.01
N THR A 506 -6.51 -22.44 1.30
CA THR A 506 -7.45 -21.62 2.09
C THR A 506 -7.14 -20.13 2.02
N ILE A 507 -6.11 -19.69 1.32
CA ILE A 507 -5.82 -18.26 1.15
C ILE A 507 -6.51 -17.77 -0.12
N ILE A 508 -7.23 -16.66 -0.02
CA ILE A 508 -7.77 -15.94 -1.17
C ILE A 508 -7.02 -14.63 -1.34
N SER A 509 -6.10 -14.62 -2.31
CA SER A 509 -5.20 -13.50 -2.55
C SER A 509 -5.95 -12.20 -2.88
N LYS A 510 -5.44 -11.08 -2.37
CA LYS A 510 -5.95 -9.73 -2.67
C LYS A 510 -5.68 -9.34 -4.11
N LEU A 511 -4.58 -9.78 -4.70
CA LEU A 511 -4.11 -9.35 -6.00
C LEU A 511 -3.72 -10.53 -6.90
N SER A 512 -3.60 -10.22 -8.18
CA SER A 512 -3.04 -11.06 -9.22
C SER A 512 -2.19 -10.20 -10.14
N ILE A 513 -1.35 -10.84 -10.94
CA ILE A 513 -0.58 -10.13 -11.97
C ILE A 513 -1.53 -9.51 -13.02
N PRO A 514 -1.16 -8.38 -13.66
CA PRO A 514 -1.97 -7.76 -14.70
C PRO A 514 -2.37 -8.74 -15.80
N GLY A 515 -3.65 -8.72 -16.18
CA GLY A 515 -4.21 -9.61 -17.20
C GLY A 515 -4.79 -10.93 -16.64
N LEU A 516 -4.50 -11.28 -15.38
CA LEU A 516 -5.14 -12.38 -14.68
C LEU A 516 -6.23 -11.85 -13.75
N PRO A 517 -7.46 -12.39 -13.74
CA PRO A 517 -8.51 -11.91 -12.85
C PRO A 517 -8.17 -12.22 -11.39
N ARG A 518 -8.54 -11.31 -10.49
CA ARG A 518 -8.49 -11.52 -9.03
C ARG A 518 -9.24 -12.81 -8.66
N ARG A 519 -8.71 -13.57 -7.70
CA ARG A 519 -9.48 -14.68 -7.11
C ARG A 519 -10.65 -14.14 -6.31
N GLU A 520 -11.84 -14.67 -6.59
CA GLU A 520 -13.06 -14.34 -5.87
C GLU A 520 -13.59 -15.52 -5.07
N ALA A 521 -14.27 -15.20 -3.97
CA ALA A 521 -15.03 -16.19 -3.24
C ALA A 521 -16.27 -16.56 -4.06
N THR A 522 -16.51 -17.85 -4.27
CA THR A 522 -17.73 -18.32 -4.91
C THR A 522 -18.89 -18.30 -3.91
N SER A 523 -20.12 -18.37 -4.40
CA SER A 523 -21.32 -18.50 -3.55
C SER A 523 -21.37 -19.81 -2.75
N ALA A 524 -20.52 -20.78 -3.08
CA ALA A 524 -20.36 -22.00 -2.28
C ALA A 524 -19.48 -21.75 -1.04
N HIS A 525 -18.57 -20.78 -1.07
CA HIS A 525 -17.74 -20.46 0.08
C HIS A 525 -18.60 -19.75 1.14
N ASN A 526 -18.79 -20.43 2.27
CA ASN A 526 -19.57 -19.97 3.41
C ASN A 526 -18.73 -19.79 4.69
N VAL A 527 -17.42 -20.01 4.59
CA VAL A 527 -16.43 -19.68 5.62
C VAL A 527 -15.49 -18.63 5.04
N LEU A 528 -15.43 -17.46 5.67
CA LEU A 528 -14.50 -16.37 5.37
C LEU A 528 -13.90 -15.91 6.69
N GLU A 529 -12.58 -15.83 6.75
CA GLU A 529 -11.87 -15.50 7.99
C GLU A 529 -10.68 -14.59 7.67
N PRO A 530 -10.73 -13.29 8.04
CA PRO A 530 -9.56 -12.45 8.00
C PRO A 530 -8.53 -12.93 9.02
N ARG A 531 -7.25 -12.83 8.64
CA ARG A 531 -6.11 -13.09 9.51
C ARG A 531 -5.29 -11.82 9.62
N GLN A 532 -5.22 -11.29 10.83
CA GLN A 532 -4.41 -10.14 11.19
C GLN A 532 -2.94 -10.46 10.93
N THR A 533 -2.19 -9.50 10.37
CA THR A 533 -0.76 -9.69 10.12
C THR A 533 0.06 -9.59 11.42
N PRO A 534 0.56 -10.70 11.97
CA PRO A 534 1.26 -10.66 13.25
C PRO A 534 2.61 -9.93 13.12
N THR A 535 3.15 -9.49 14.26
CA THR A 535 4.52 -8.96 14.30
C THR A 535 5.56 -10.06 14.05
N THR A 536 6.64 -9.72 13.36
CA THR A 536 7.86 -10.56 13.22
C THR A 536 8.95 -10.20 14.23
N LEU A 537 8.71 -9.20 15.06
CA LEU A 537 9.65 -8.78 16.11
C LEU A 537 9.75 -9.87 17.18
N GLY A 538 10.98 -10.28 17.52
CA GLY A 538 11.26 -11.25 18.57
C GLY A 538 11.02 -12.71 18.21
N LEU A 539 10.75 -13.05 16.94
CA LEU A 539 10.50 -14.46 16.56
C LEU A 539 11.68 -15.38 16.84
N GLY A 540 12.93 -14.93 16.66
CA GLY A 540 14.10 -15.75 17.03
C GLY A 540 14.25 -15.93 18.54
N VAL A 541 13.77 -14.98 19.36
CA VAL A 541 13.72 -15.14 20.82
C VAL A 541 12.71 -16.24 21.18
N ILE A 542 11.55 -16.26 20.53
CA ILE A 542 10.54 -17.32 20.69
C ILE A 542 11.08 -18.68 20.22
N GLU A 543 11.80 -18.71 19.10
CA GLU A 543 12.42 -19.94 18.59
C GLU A 543 13.46 -20.52 19.56
N SER A 544 14.13 -19.67 20.33
CA SER A 544 15.15 -20.09 21.30
C SER A 544 14.59 -20.83 22.54
N ILE A 545 13.28 -20.74 22.79
CA ILE A 545 12.61 -21.44 23.90
C ILE A 545 12.63 -22.94 23.61
N ALA A 546 13.02 -23.79 24.57
CA ALA A 546 13.08 -25.23 24.31
C ALA A 546 11.68 -25.85 24.12
N ASP A 547 11.56 -26.86 23.24
CA ASP A 547 10.30 -27.59 23.05
C ASP A 547 9.75 -28.12 24.38
N ASP A 548 10.61 -28.67 25.23
CA ASP A 548 10.24 -29.24 26.53
C ASP A 548 9.62 -28.20 27.48
N ASP A 549 10.02 -26.93 27.39
CA ASP A 549 9.50 -25.86 28.25
C ASP A 549 8.08 -25.46 27.84
N ILE A 550 7.77 -25.46 26.54
CA ILE A 550 6.41 -25.24 26.02
C ILE A 550 5.53 -26.45 26.34
N LEU A 551 6.04 -27.67 26.07
CA LEU A 551 5.30 -28.91 26.31
C LEU A 551 5.01 -29.16 27.80
N ALA A 552 5.80 -28.59 28.70
CA ALA A 552 5.56 -28.67 30.14
C ALA A 552 4.30 -27.93 30.61
N LEU A 553 3.80 -26.98 29.80
CA LEU A 553 2.58 -26.22 30.07
C LEU A 553 1.33 -26.86 29.45
N ALA A 554 1.48 -27.88 28.60
CA ALA A 554 0.37 -28.50 27.92
C ALA A 554 -0.57 -29.24 28.90
N ASP A 555 -1.87 -28.94 28.82
CA ASP A 555 -2.92 -29.65 29.54
C ASP A 555 -4.12 -29.99 28.63
N PRO A 556 -3.93 -30.81 27.58
CA PRO A 556 -5.00 -31.09 26.62
C PRO A 556 -6.23 -31.79 27.23
N ASP A 557 -6.10 -32.36 28.43
CA ASP A 557 -7.15 -33.12 29.11
C ASP A 557 -7.79 -32.37 30.29
N ASP A 558 -7.44 -31.09 30.54
CA ASP A 558 -7.92 -30.28 31.68
C ASP A 558 -7.80 -31.05 33.01
N LEU A 559 -6.58 -31.52 33.31
CA LEU A 559 -6.31 -32.42 34.43
C LEU A 559 -6.44 -31.71 35.79
N ASP A 560 -6.25 -30.40 35.84
CA ASP A 560 -6.46 -29.61 37.05
C ASP A 560 -7.89 -29.05 37.21
N ALA A 561 -8.73 -29.20 36.17
CA ALA A 561 -10.14 -28.83 36.13
C ALA A 561 -10.38 -27.33 36.33
N ASP A 562 -9.46 -26.49 35.84
CA ASP A 562 -9.63 -25.05 35.75
C ASP A 562 -10.45 -24.61 34.52
N GLY A 563 -10.64 -25.53 33.56
CA GLY A 563 -11.42 -25.33 32.33
C GLY A 563 -10.59 -24.90 31.12
N ILE A 564 -9.25 -24.86 31.22
CA ILE A 564 -8.31 -24.44 30.19
C ILE A 564 -7.53 -25.66 29.70
N ARG A 565 -7.36 -25.79 28.38
CA ARG A 565 -6.93 -27.06 27.76
C ARG A 565 -5.65 -26.97 26.93
N GLY A 566 -4.77 -26.00 27.21
CA GLY A 566 -3.62 -25.64 26.38
C GLY A 566 -3.04 -26.80 25.56
N VAL A 567 -3.29 -26.79 24.24
CA VAL A 567 -2.94 -27.89 23.33
C VAL A 567 -1.73 -27.52 22.49
N PRO A 568 -0.63 -28.31 22.49
CA PRO A 568 0.49 -28.08 21.60
C PRO A 568 0.14 -28.49 20.17
N PHE A 569 0.54 -27.68 19.19
CA PHE A 569 0.46 -28.08 17.78
C PHE A 569 1.63 -29.00 17.44
N ILE A 570 1.36 -30.24 17.07
CA ILE A 570 2.37 -31.21 16.64
C ILE A 570 2.19 -31.51 15.15
N LEU A 571 3.23 -31.21 14.37
CA LEU A 571 3.24 -31.45 12.93
C LEU A 571 3.22 -32.96 12.62
N GLY A 572 2.87 -33.31 11.39
CA GLY A 572 2.86 -34.71 10.94
C GLY A 572 4.22 -35.42 10.98
N ASP A 573 5.32 -34.65 11.03
CA ASP A 573 6.69 -35.15 11.20
C ASP A 573 7.14 -35.21 12.67
N GLY A 574 6.29 -34.78 13.61
CA GLY A 574 6.52 -34.80 15.05
C GLY A 574 7.18 -33.56 15.63
N ARG A 575 7.53 -32.55 14.82
CA ARG A 575 8.04 -31.26 15.33
C ARG A 575 6.94 -30.48 16.06
N LEU A 576 7.32 -29.71 17.07
CA LEU A 576 6.45 -28.74 17.72
C LEU A 576 6.27 -27.53 16.80
N GLY A 577 5.02 -27.13 16.60
CA GLY A 577 4.67 -25.91 15.90
C GLY A 577 4.63 -24.70 16.85
N ARG A 578 5.02 -23.53 16.35
CA ARG A 578 5.31 -22.32 17.16
C ARG A 578 4.74 -21.04 16.58
N PHE A 579 4.76 -20.90 15.26
CA PHE A 579 4.48 -19.65 14.56
C PHE A 579 3.15 -19.69 13.81
N GLY A 580 2.66 -18.50 13.46
CA GLY A 580 1.32 -18.29 12.93
C GLY A 580 0.25 -18.31 14.03
N TRP A 581 -0.98 -17.96 13.64
CA TRP A 581 -2.12 -17.87 14.55
C TRP A 581 -2.62 -19.23 15.06
N LYS A 582 -2.26 -20.32 14.39
CA LYS A 582 -2.60 -21.70 14.78
C LYS A 582 -1.36 -22.52 15.15
N ALA A 583 -0.24 -21.85 15.43
CA ALA A 583 1.03 -22.49 15.78
C ALA A 583 1.50 -23.55 14.76
N SER A 584 1.06 -23.52 13.50
CA SER A 584 1.27 -24.63 12.56
C SER A 584 2.68 -24.69 11.95
N ILE A 585 3.51 -23.66 12.18
CA ILE A 585 4.84 -23.53 11.58
C ILE A 585 5.93 -23.71 12.66
N PRO A 586 6.93 -24.58 12.48
CA PRO A 586 7.83 -25.00 13.55
C PRO A 586 9.07 -24.12 13.74
N SER A 587 9.50 -23.36 12.73
CA SER A 587 10.71 -22.54 12.77
C SER A 587 10.56 -21.24 11.98
N VAL A 588 11.41 -20.24 12.27
CA VAL A 588 11.44 -18.96 11.54
C VAL A 588 11.82 -19.19 10.08
N VAL A 589 12.74 -20.11 9.82
CA VAL A 589 13.10 -20.51 8.45
C VAL A 589 11.89 -21.07 7.69
N GLU A 590 11.09 -21.95 8.30
CA GLU A 590 9.89 -22.48 7.65
C GLU A 590 8.80 -21.41 7.49
N PHE A 591 8.73 -20.45 8.43
CA PHE A 591 7.83 -19.30 8.34
C PHE A 591 8.14 -18.43 7.12
N VAL A 592 9.43 -18.15 6.88
CA VAL A 592 9.86 -17.39 5.68
C VAL A 592 9.50 -18.13 4.40
N ARG A 593 9.72 -19.45 4.36
CA ARG A 593 9.40 -20.27 3.18
C ARG A 593 7.90 -20.30 2.89
N ASP A 594 7.10 -20.49 3.94
CA ASP A 594 5.64 -20.49 3.83
C ASP A 594 5.11 -19.13 3.34
N ALA A 595 5.64 -18.03 3.88
CA ALA A 595 5.24 -16.68 3.51
C ALA A 595 5.64 -16.32 2.07
N LEU A 596 6.89 -16.60 1.65
CA LEU A 596 7.36 -16.33 0.28
C LEU A 596 6.45 -17.01 -0.76
N SER A 597 6.07 -18.25 -0.49
CA SER A 597 5.25 -19.03 -1.41
C SER A 597 3.75 -18.69 -1.36
N ASN A 598 3.15 -18.58 -0.18
CA ASN A 598 1.71 -18.38 -0.08
C ASN A 598 1.27 -16.91 -0.19
N GLU A 599 2.13 -15.97 0.20
CA GLU A 599 1.78 -14.54 0.25
C GLU A 599 2.31 -13.75 -0.95
N LEU A 600 3.48 -14.13 -1.50
CA LEU A 600 4.09 -13.49 -2.68
C LEU A 600 4.02 -14.36 -3.94
N GLY A 601 3.77 -15.66 -3.81
CA GLY A 601 3.70 -16.60 -4.93
C GLY A 601 5.05 -17.15 -5.39
N LEU A 602 6.14 -16.94 -4.63
CA LEU A 602 7.50 -17.28 -5.07
C LEU A 602 7.87 -18.73 -4.74
N THR A 603 8.66 -19.36 -5.61
CA THR A 603 9.28 -20.64 -5.30
C THR A 603 10.61 -20.47 -4.57
N VAL A 604 10.92 -21.46 -3.73
CA VAL A 604 12.04 -21.45 -2.78
C VAL A 604 12.90 -22.70 -2.98
N PRO A 605 14.21 -22.66 -2.61
CA PRO A 605 15.09 -23.80 -2.83
C PRO A 605 14.69 -24.99 -1.95
N ALA A 606 14.98 -26.20 -2.42
CA ALA A 606 14.84 -27.41 -1.61
C ALA A 606 15.92 -27.44 -0.51
N ILE A 607 15.51 -27.62 0.74
CA ILE A 607 16.40 -27.73 1.91
C ILE A 607 16.02 -28.98 2.69
N ASP A 608 16.99 -29.87 2.92
CA ASP A 608 16.76 -31.14 3.62
C ASP A 608 16.21 -30.91 5.03
N GLY A 609 15.09 -31.59 5.33
CA GLY A 609 14.44 -31.54 6.65
C GLY A 609 13.42 -30.42 6.81
N LEU A 610 13.23 -29.56 5.80
CA LEU A 610 12.18 -28.56 5.78
C LEU A 610 10.95 -29.04 4.99
N THR A 611 9.76 -28.56 5.37
CA THR A 611 8.46 -29.06 4.85
C THR A 611 7.64 -28.01 4.10
N PHE A 612 7.88 -26.72 4.31
CA PHE A 612 7.10 -25.63 3.74
C PHE A 612 7.77 -25.00 2.50
N GLY A 613 6.95 -24.29 1.71
CA GLY A 613 7.35 -23.58 0.50
C GLY A 613 7.16 -24.38 -0.79
N PHE A 614 6.81 -23.69 -1.86
CA PHE A 614 6.72 -24.24 -3.22
C PHE A 614 8.13 -24.38 -3.80
N LEU A 615 8.44 -25.54 -4.37
CA LEU A 615 9.74 -25.79 -4.98
C LEU A 615 9.77 -25.54 -6.50
N SER A 616 8.58 -25.39 -7.08
CA SER A 616 8.36 -25.17 -8.51
C SER A 616 6.93 -24.73 -8.73
N ASP A 617 6.68 -23.94 -9.77
CA ASP A 617 5.35 -23.68 -10.29
C ASP A 617 5.28 -23.83 -11.82
N ASP A 618 4.27 -23.25 -12.48
CA ASP A 618 4.04 -23.35 -13.93
C ASP A 618 3.95 -21.94 -14.54
N ASP A 619 4.86 -21.06 -14.13
CA ASP A 619 5.03 -19.75 -14.73
C ASP A 619 6.20 -19.72 -15.75
N SER A 620 6.55 -18.53 -16.24
CA SER A 620 7.61 -18.36 -17.24
C SER A 620 8.99 -18.07 -16.65
N TYR A 621 9.10 -17.95 -15.34
CA TYR A 621 10.32 -17.66 -14.60
C TYR A 621 11.02 -18.96 -14.18
N ALA A 622 12.25 -18.81 -13.69
CA ALA A 622 13.13 -19.95 -13.46
C ALA A 622 13.16 -20.31 -11.98
N ASP A 623 12.61 -21.47 -11.67
CA ASP A 623 12.63 -21.99 -10.30
C ASP A 623 14.07 -22.31 -9.79
N PRO A 624 14.41 -21.99 -8.52
CA PRO A 624 13.62 -21.15 -7.63
C PRO A 624 13.83 -19.65 -7.92
N GLU A 625 12.77 -18.83 -7.82
CA GLU A 625 12.88 -17.36 -7.91
C GLU A 625 13.73 -16.80 -6.77
N VAL A 626 13.59 -17.39 -5.58
CA VAL A 626 14.37 -17.00 -4.40
C VAL A 626 15.60 -17.88 -4.30
N SER A 627 16.79 -17.29 -4.30
CA SER A 627 18.02 -18.03 -4.09
C SER A 627 18.18 -18.50 -2.63
N LEU A 628 18.98 -19.54 -2.40
CA LEU A 628 19.31 -19.98 -1.03
C LEU A 628 19.98 -18.87 -0.21
N GLU A 629 20.82 -18.05 -0.84
CA GLU A 629 21.47 -16.91 -0.18
C GLU A 629 20.47 -15.85 0.27
N GLU A 630 19.51 -15.50 -0.59
CA GLU A 630 18.45 -14.54 -0.26
C GLU A 630 17.54 -15.06 0.86
N HIS A 631 17.11 -16.32 0.73
CA HIS A 631 16.32 -17.00 1.76
C HIS A 631 17.04 -16.98 3.12
N ASP A 632 18.32 -17.39 3.15
CA ASP A 632 19.11 -17.46 4.38
C ASP A 632 19.36 -16.08 4.98
N ALA A 633 19.55 -15.04 4.15
CA ALA A 633 19.68 -13.67 4.63
C ALA A 633 18.38 -13.15 5.23
N LEU A 634 17.23 -13.42 4.58
CA LEU A 634 15.91 -13.00 5.04
C LEU A 634 15.51 -13.68 6.37
N ALA A 635 15.68 -15.01 6.47
CA ALA A 635 15.45 -15.73 7.71
C ALA A 635 16.33 -15.21 8.85
N PHE A 636 17.62 -14.99 8.57
CA PHE A 636 18.54 -14.44 9.56
C PHE A 636 18.15 -13.04 10.03
N TYR A 637 17.66 -12.18 9.14
CA TYR A 637 17.16 -10.86 9.53
C TYR A 637 16.01 -10.99 10.54
N ILE A 638 15.00 -11.81 10.24
CA ILE A 638 13.82 -12.00 11.10
C ILE A 638 14.17 -12.67 12.44
N GLU A 639 15.06 -13.67 12.43
CA GLU A 639 15.57 -14.32 13.65
C GLU A 639 16.21 -13.30 14.61
N HIS A 640 16.82 -12.24 14.08
CA HIS A 640 17.61 -11.28 14.85
C HIS A 640 16.90 -9.92 15.03
N LEU A 641 15.57 -9.87 14.93
CA LEU A 641 14.77 -8.68 15.29
C LEU A 641 14.47 -8.66 16.79
N ALA A 642 14.86 -7.58 17.47
CA ALA A 642 14.53 -7.36 18.87
C ALA A 642 13.00 -7.37 19.09
N PRO A 643 12.49 -8.06 20.13
CA PRO A 643 11.12 -7.86 20.57
C PRO A 643 10.94 -6.43 21.11
N PRO A 644 9.71 -5.89 21.10
CA PRO A 644 9.37 -4.68 21.83
C PRO A 644 9.70 -4.81 23.33
N ARG A 645 10.06 -3.70 23.97
CA ARG A 645 10.30 -3.66 25.42
C ARG A 645 9.16 -2.95 26.13
N PRO A 646 8.85 -3.32 27.39
CA PRO A 646 7.92 -2.56 28.19
C PRO A 646 8.33 -1.08 28.28
N ASN A 647 7.36 -0.19 28.13
CA ASN A 647 7.58 1.25 28.06
C ASN A 647 7.44 1.96 29.43
N ALA A 648 6.85 1.29 30.42
CA ALA A 648 6.64 1.80 31.77
C ALA A 648 6.51 0.65 32.79
N GLU A 649 6.80 0.93 34.06
CA GLU A 649 6.41 0.06 35.18
C GLU A 649 5.03 0.48 35.69
N VAL A 650 4.11 -0.48 35.83
CA VAL A 650 2.76 -0.25 36.36
C VAL A 650 2.58 -1.08 37.65
N PRO A 651 2.90 -0.52 38.84
CA PRO A 651 2.81 -1.25 40.10
C PRO A 651 1.38 -1.71 40.39
N GLY A 652 1.20 -2.99 40.74
CA GLY A 652 -0.12 -3.58 40.97
C GLY A 652 -0.77 -4.17 39.72
N GLY A 653 -0.25 -3.86 38.52
CA GLY A 653 -0.81 -4.31 37.25
C GLY A 653 -0.74 -5.82 37.05
N ILE A 654 0.44 -6.41 37.28
CA ILE A 654 0.65 -7.85 37.18
C ILE A 654 -0.18 -8.60 38.23
N GLU A 655 -0.35 -8.05 39.44
CA GLU A 655 -1.18 -8.67 40.46
C GLU A 655 -2.66 -8.71 40.07
N VAL A 656 -3.16 -7.69 39.37
CA VAL A 656 -4.52 -7.72 38.80
C VAL A 656 -4.61 -8.70 37.65
N PHE A 657 -3.61 -8.74 36.77
CA PHE A 657 -3.52 -9.69 35.65
C PHE A 657 -3.61 -11.14 36.13
N GLU A 658 -2.82 -11.50 37.15
CA GLU A 658 -2.85 -12.83 37.78
C GLU A 658 -4.16 -13.07 38.55
N ALA A 659 -4.68 -12.07 39.27
CA ALA A 659 -5.92 -12.24 40.04
C ALA A 659 -7.17 -12.44 39.17
N VAL A 660 -7.17 -11.93 37.94
CA VAL A 660 -8.22 -12.15 36.94
C VAL A 660 -8.09 -13.54 36.30
N GLY A 661 -6.88 -14.11 36.27
CA GLY A 661 -6.56 -15.38 35.63
C GLY A 661 -6.07 -15.25 34.19
N CYS A 662 -5.57 -14.07 33.77
CA CYS A 662 -4.99 -13.88 32.44
C CYS A 662 -3.75 -14.76 32.24
N ASP A 663 -2.98 -14.98 33.31
CA ASP A 663 -1.74 -15.76 33.37
C ASP A 663 -1.92 -17.26 33.14
N LEU A 664 -3.15 -17.77 33.17
CA LEU A 664 -3.44 -19.18 32.91
C LEU A 664 -3.13 -19.60 31.47
N CYS A 665 -3.26 -18.69 30.50
CA CYS A 665 -2.82 -18.88 29.12
C CYS A 665 -1.69 -17.91 28.73
N HIS A 666 -1.76 -16.66 29.22
CA HIS A 666 -0.74 -15.65 28.96
C HIS A 666 0.38 -15.67 30.02
N VAL A 667 1.06 -16.82 30.10
CA VAL A 667 2.12 -17.08 31.08
C VAL A 667 3.20 -15.99 31.02
N PRO A 668 3.49 -15.26 32.12
CA PRO A 668 4.33 -14.07 32.08
C PRO A 668 5.71 -14.27 31.45
N GLU A 669 6.38 -15.38 31.78
CA GLU A 669 7.70 -15.71 31.25
C GLU A 669 7.89 -17.21 31.00
N LEU A 670 8.65 -17.52 29.94
CA LEU A 670 9.16 -18.86 29.66
C LEU A 670 10.68 -18.91 29.83
N PRO A 671 11.30 -20.07 30.15
CA PRO A 671 12.74 -20.22 30.07
C PRO A 671 13.25 -19.98 28.63
N GLY A 672 14.31 -19.20 28.47
CA GLY A 672 15.01 -18.99 27.21
C GLY A 672 16.51 -19.25 27.33
N GLY A 673 17.18 -19.41 26.19
CA GLY A 673 18.61 -19.72 26.13
C GLY A 673 19.50 -18.70 26.83
N ASP A 674 19.13 -17.41 26.77
CA ASP A 674 19.87 -16.28 27.34
C ASP A 674 19.21 -15.71 28.62
N GLY A 675 18.19 -16.37 29.15
CA GLY A 675 17.41 -15.95 30.32
C GLY A 675 15.90 -16.08 30.10
N PRO A 676 15.09 -15.71 31.10
CA PRO A 676 13.63 -15.71 30.96
C PRO A 676 13.16 -14.81 29.82
N VAL A 677 12.18 -15.29 29.06
CA VAL A 677 11.55 -14.58 27.94
C VAL A 677 10.18 -14.10 28.41
N PRO A 678 10.00 -12.79 28.69
CA PRO A 678 8.74 -12.25 29.21
C PRO A 678 7.72 -11.99 28.09
N LEU A 679 7.28 -13.04 27.40
CA LEU A 679 6.39 -12.92 26.24
C LEU A 679 4.89 -12.87 26.60
N PHE A 680 4.50 -13.22 27.83
CA PHE A 680 3.09 -13.32 28.26
C PHE A 680 2.27 -14.27 27.36
N SER A 681 2.78 -15.49 27.17
CA SER A 681 2.19 -16.51 26.29
C SER A 681 2.82 -17.86 26.60
N ASP A 682 1.99 -18.90 26.61
CA ASP A 682 2.43 -20.30 26.67
C ASP A 682 2.72 -20.91 25.28
N LEU A 683 2.38 -20.18 24.19
CA LEU A 683 2.48 -20.61 22.79
C LEU A 683 1.60 -21.82 22.43
N LEU A 684 0.64 -22.18 23.29
CA LEU A 684 -0.30 -23.28 23.08
C LEU A 684 -1.58 -22.80 22.41
N LEU A 685 -2.35 -23.75 21.90
CA LEU A 685 -3.67 -23.51 21.31
C LEU A 685 -4.74 -23.52 22.40
N HIS A 686 -5.64 -22.53 22.33
CA HIS A 686 -6.82 -22.41 23.18
C HIS A 686 -8.06 -22.09 22.35
N ASP A 687 -9.20 -22.66 22.74
CA ASP A 687 -10.52 -22.21 22.24
C ASP A 687 -10.87 -20.87 22.89
N VAL A 688 -10.62 -19.78 22.17
CA VAL A 688 -10.92 -18.40 22.62
C VAL A 688 -12.06 -17.75 21.84
N ALA A 689 -12.69 -18.50 20.94
CA ALA A 689 -13.73 -18.00 20.05
C ALA A 689 -15.14 -18.33 20.55
N ALA A 690 -16.10 -17.48 20.16
CA ALA A 690 -17.49 -17.64 20.55
C ALA A 690 -18.08 -18.99 20.12
N ASN A 691 -19.05 -19.49 20.88
CA ASN A 691 -19.79 -20.69 20.50
C ASN A 691 -20.50 -20.48 19.15
N GLY A 692 -20.22 -21.36 18.19
CA GLY A 692 -20.73 -21.23 16.82
C GLY A 692 -19.90 -20.32 15.91
N TYR A 693 -18.70 -19.90 16.35
CA TYR A 693 -17.69 -19.34 15.47
C TYR A 693 -17.28 -20.39 14.43
N PHE A 694 -17.25 -19.98 13.16
CA PHE A 694 -16.88 -20.85 12.05
C PHE A 694 -15.69 -20.24 11.29
N GLY A 695 -14.48 -20.63 11.68
CA GLY A 695 -13.23 -20.24 11.03
C GLY A 695 -12.63 -21.32 10.13
N VAL A 696 -11.40 -21.10 9.68
CA VAL A 696 -10.64 -22.06 8.88
C VAL A 696 -9.74 -22.88 9.81
N PRO A 697 -9.91 -24.21 9.90
CA PRO A 697 -8.99 -25.08 10.65
C PRO A 697 -7.63 -25.19 9.93
N ASP A 698 -6.59 -25.61 10.66
CA ASP A 698 -5.26 -25.86 10.11
C ASP A 698 -4.65 -27.09 10.78
N GLY A 699 -4.36 -28.14 10.00
CA GLY A 699 -3.85 -29.40 10.53
C GLY A 699 -4.72 -29.96 11.67
N MET A 700 -4.15 -30.02 12.87
CA MET A 700 -4.84 -30.49 14.08
C MET A 700 -5.58 -29.39 14.86
N ALA A 701 -5.31 -28.11 14.57
CA ALA A 701 -6.00 -27.00 15.19
C ALA A 701 -7.39 -26.84 14.56
N ASP A 702 -8.44 -26.97 15.37
CA ASP A 702 -9.81 -26.76 14.92
C ASP A 702 -10.08 -25.29 14.58
N GLU A 703 -11.31 -24.98 14.16
CA GLU A 703 -11.69 -23.63 13.74
C GLU A 703 -11.62 -22.57 14.85
N ARG A 704 -11.76 -22.96 16.12
CA ARG A 704 -11.87 -22.04 17.27
C ARG A 704 -10.57 -21.92 18.07
N SER A 705 -9.62 -22.82 17.81
CA SER A 705 -8.34 -22.88 18.50
C SER A 705 -7.34 -21.90 17.90
N PHE A 706 -6.78 -21.03 18.73
CA PHE A 706 -5.73 -20.09 18.34
C PHE A 706 -4.58 -20.13 19.34
N ARG A 707 -3.38 -19.89 18.82
CA ARG A 707 -2.18 -19.75 19.63
C ARG A 707 -2.29 -18.48 20.48
N THR A 708 -1.92 -18.54 21.76
CA THR A 708 -1.73 -17.31 22.55
C THR A 708 -0.66 -16.45 21.87
N ALA A 709 -1.04 -15.23 21.47
CA ALA A 709 -0.07 -14.29 20.91
C ALA A 709 0.77 -13.69 22.04
N PRO A 710 2.07 -13.41 21.83
CA PRO A 710 2.87 -12.66 22.78
C PRO A 710 2.25 -11.29 23.04
N LEU A 711 2.20 -10.84 24.30
CA LEU A 711 1.62 -9.53 24.65
C LEU A 711 2.66 -8.39 24.65
N TRP A 712 3.92 -8.66 24.33
CA TRP A 712 4.91 -7.58 24.20
C TRP A 712 4.55 -6.62 23.05
N GLY A 713 4.74 -5.32 23.25
CA GLY A 713 4.42 -4.29 22.26
C GLY A 713 2.94 -4.15 21.94
N LEU A 714 2.04 -4.63 22.81
CA LEU A 714 0.59 -4.60 22.61
C LEU A 714 0.13 -3.18 22.25
N SER A 715 0.64 -2.17 22.97
CA SER A 715 0.33 -0.74 22.76
C SER A 715 0.53 -0.19 21.35
N THR A 716 1.27 -0.89 20.49
CA THR A 716 1.62 -0.44 19.14
C THR A 716 1.22 -1.42 18.03
N SER A 717 0.50 -2.49 18.37
CA SER A 717 0.20 -3.59 17.43
C SER A 717 -1.27 -3.71 17.06
N ALA A 718 -2.11 -2.76 17.50
CA ALA A 718 -3.51 -2.72 17.11
C ALA A 718 -3.68 -2.72 15.57
N PRO A 719 -4.72 -3.38 15.04
CA PRO A 719 -5.83 -4.03 15.74
C PRO A 719 -5.45 -5.37 16.40
N TYR A 720 -6.26 -5.82 17.34
CA TYR A 720 -6.07 -7.05 18.11
C TYR A 720 -7.01 -8.18 17.69
N MET A 721 -6.80 -9.35 18.30
CA MET A 721 -7.37 -10.65 17.93
C MET A 721 -6.81 -11.18 16.60
N HIS A 722 -7.04 -12.47 16.33
CA HIS A 722 -6.49 -13.13 15.14
C HIS A 722 -7.03 -12.57 13.82
N ASP A 723 -8.13 -11.82 13.87
CA ASP A 723 -8.87 -11.28 12.73
C ASP A 723 -8.85 -9.74 12.68
N GLY A 724 -8.28 -9.09 13.70
CA GLY A 724 -8.26 -7.63 13.83
C GLY A 724 -9.60 -7.03 14.30
N SER A 725 -10.55 -7.83 14.78
CA SER A 725 -11.88 -7.35 15.17
C SER A 725 -11.89 -6.35 16.34
N ALA A 726 -10.83 -6.28 17.14
CA ALA A 726 -10.75 -5.39 18.29
C ALA A 726 -9.79 -4.21 18.06
N GLY A 727 -10.32 -2.98 18.05
CA GLY A 727 -9.51 -1.77 17.93
C GLY A 727 -8.82 -1.32 19.24
N THR A 728 -9.23 -1.85 20.39
CA THR A 728 -8.67 -1.50 21.71
C THR A 728 -8.36 -2.74 22.52
N ILE A 729 -7.45 -2.62 23.49
CA ILE A 729 -7.10 -3.71 24.41
C ILE A 729 -8.34 -4.18 25.18
N GLU A 730 -9.17 -3.25 25.64
CA GLU A 730 -10.43 -3.57 26.31
C GLU A 730 -11.38 -4.36 25.41
N ALA A 731 -11.57 -3.93 24.16
CA ALA A 731 -12.41 -4.66 23.21
C ALA A 731 -11.87 -6.07 22.94
N ALA A 732 -10.54 -6.25 22.92
CA ALA A 732 -9.91 -7.56 22.75
C ALA A 732 -10.20 -8.47 23.96
N ILE A 733 -10.06 -7.98 25.18
CA ILE A 733 -10.40 -8.73 26.41
C ILE A 733 -11.87 -9.17 26.37
N LEU A 734 -12.78 -8.26 25.99
CA LEU A 734 -14.22 -8.54 25.93
C LEU A 734 -14.60 -9.51 24.79
N ALA A 735 -13.77 -9.62 23.75
CA ALA A 735 -13.97 -10.55 22.64
C ALA A 735 -13.64 -12.01 22.99
N HIS A 736 -12.87 -12.27 24.06
CA HIS A 736 -12.53 -13.62 24.48
C HIS A 736 -13.77 -14.41 24.90
N ASP A 737 -13.88 -15.66 24.44
CA ASP A 737 -14.94 -16.60 24.82
C ASP A 737 -14.33 -18.01 25.00
N GLY A 738 -15.15 -19.06 25.00
CA GLY A 738 -14.64 -20.44 25.10
C GLY A 738 -13.97 -20.69 26.45
N GLU A 739 -12.72 -21.18 26.44
CA GLU A 739 -11.88 -21.41 27.63
C GLU A 739 -11.67 -20.10 28.41
N ALA A 740 -11.54 -18.96 27.71
CA ALA A 740 -11.28 -17.67 28.31
C ALA A 740 -12.55 -16.95 28.83
N ALA A 741 -13.74 -17.54 28.68
CA ALA A 741 -15.00 -16.89 29.05
C ALA A 741 -15.09 -16.54 30.55
N ALA A 742 -14.54 -17.40 31.42
CA ALA A 742 -14.50 -17.16 32.86
C ALA A 742 -13.56 -15.99 33.22
N VAL A 743 -12.40 -15.91 32.56
CA VAL A 743 -11.40 -14.84 32.72
C VAL A 743 -11.98 -13.50 32.23
N ARG A 744 -12.65 -13.48 31.08
CA ARG A 744 -13.40 -12.29 30.61
C ARG A 744 -14.40 -11.81 31.66
N SER A 745 -15.23 -12.70 32.20
CA SER A 745 -16.22 -12.32 33.22
C SER A 745 -15.58 -11.85 34.53
N ALA A 746 -14.40 -12.35 34.88
CA ALA A 746 -13.63 -11.84 36.01
C ALA A 746 -13.15 -10.40 35.76
N PHE A 747 -12.69 -10.07 34.55
CA PHE A 747 -12.36 -8.70 34.14
C PHE A 747 -13.59 -7.77 34.20
N GLU A 748 -14.75 -8.20 33.69
CA GLU A 748 -16.00 -7.42 33.75
C GLU A 748 -16.46 -7.15 35.20
N ALA A 749 -16.12 -8.05 36.13
CA ALA A 749 -16.48 -7.93 37.54
C ALA A 749 -15.52 -7.05 38.36
N LEU A 750 -14.39 -6.63 37.79
CA LEU A 750 -13.44 -5.72 38.44
C LEU A 750 -14.07 -4.35 38.72
N SER A 751 -13.49 -3.62 39.67
CA SER A 751 -13.80 -2.20 39.82
C SER A 751 -13.24 -1.41 38.63
N SER A 752 -13.85 -0.28 38.27
CA SER A 752 -13.32 0.57 37.19
C SER A 752 -11.88 1.03 37.43
N ALA A 753 -11.43 1.09 38.69
CA ALA A 753 -10.05 1.40 39.03
C ALA A 753 -9.11 0.23 38.68
N ASP A 754 -9.52 -1.01 38.98
CA ASP A 754 -8.71 -2.21 38.68
C ASP A 754 -8.73 -2.54 37.18
N GLN A 755 -9.86 -2.31 36.49
CA GLN A 755 -9.91 -2.39 35.02
C GLN A 755 -8.94 -1.39 34.39
N GLY A 756 -8.97 -0.13 34.84
CA GLY A 756 -8.04 0.89 34.39
C GLY A 756 -6.57 0.51 34.64
N LEU A 757 -6.27 -0.06 35.81
CA LEU A 757 -4.92 -0.51 36.17
C LEU A 757 -4.44 -1.67 35.27
N LEU A 758 -5.31 -2.64 34.98
CA LEU A 758 -4.98 -3.75 34.08
C LEU A 758 -4.74 -3.24 32.66
N LEU A 759 -5.60 -2.35 32.14
CA LEU A 759 -5.43 -1.77 30.81
C LEU A 759 -4.17 -0.92 30.70
N GLU A 760 -3.80 -0.17 31.75
CA GLU A 760 -2.54 0.57 31.83
C GLU A 760 -1.34 -0.38 31.82
N PHE A 761 -1.40 -1.48 32.57
CA PHE A 761 -0.35 -2.50 32.58
C PHE A 761 -0.18 -3.16 31.21
N LEU A 762 -1.26 -3.62 30.59
CA LEU A 762 -1.22 -4.21 29.24
C LEU A 762 -0.74 -3.20 28.19
N GLY A 763 -1.09 -1.91 28.32
CA GLY A 763 -0.56 -0.85 27.47
C GLY A 763 0.91 -0.49 27.75
N SER A 764 1.47 -0.95 28.86
CA SER A 764 2.89 -0.78 29.18
C SER A 764 3.79 -1.88 28.63
N LEU A 765 3.21 -3.04 28.28
CA LEU A 765 3.90 -4.14 27.61
C LEU A 765 4.22 -3.78 26.16
#